data_AF-A0A817S6B8-F1
#
_entry.id   AF-A0A817S6B8-F1
#
_cell.length_a   1.000
_cell.length_b   1.000
_cell.length_c   1.000
_cell.angle_alpha   90.00
_cell.angle_beta   90.00
_cell.angle_gamma   90.00
#
_symmetry.space_group_name_H-M   'P 1'
#
loop_
_entity.id
_entity.type
_entity.pdbx_description
1 polymer ?
#
loop_
_entity_poly.entity_id
_entity_poly.type
_entity_poly.pdbx_seq_one_letter_code
_entity_poly.pdbx_strand_id
1 'polypeptide(L)'
;MFLVLFIVIYLNLFLFNSTLSSLSNTLVFSAGPNSYVAFDSWRPCLNGYVRFDIRTNANDGTLAYIDDRGKFDFFYLKLIEGKLRLLFNLGNDRQALNVNMKINDDQWHTILIKRDGQTTILSIDNGLASNSTITYSEDLYFGGTTHNEYQASPFYFGGIPAALERPSNGNLSSFDVYMQPRFRGRLRNLIYKNCTNSRLIQPVHLQISGGVSLLQNHHCSSQLCGVGICLITDTNYKCLCDETDYQGEHCEYERKPNELTFNGKNYLKYSFNQTLLSINEIIQFQFKTNHYNALLFHIIEQNLYIKLKQGQIIIEYRSNNQLYESSTKDLYLIDNQWHYVQIKRKYEQITMMIDEYHLQLENDIKIDQLSNLKDIFIGGNTNENFDKYYGCLKDISIIINDTLTYSISDYFLNIQNNNENNLRCSSLLNPIEFLISSSFLSFELSEYLQQMINYQLNISFHFQTYSSDAILLYSTNKMGQTLSEPVTSKNSQKVENHLYSVGSSSMQGWRINMEDAHTHLLSLPEDKNCTFFAVYDGHGGAKVAQHSCKHLHTRIANQPDFKQGNIEAAIRKGYIEFDKEMSLDEDMREDLAGTTAICVLVKDQKLYCGNVGDSRAIASVNGNVEILSVDHKPNNDDERKRITAAGGWVEFNRVNGNLALSRALGDFIFKRNTDKRAEEQVVTAAPDVICKTITEDWEFILIACDGIWDVLSNEEVLKFIRVRVAQQMPPETICEELMTRCLAPNCQMGGLGCDNMTVVLCLLLHGQPYSTLAAKCSKNLANGDVSSSTPSSAAETLSSK
;
A
#
# COMPACT_ATOMS: atom_id res chain seq x y z
N MET A 1 -45.25 14.27 21.34
CA MET A 1 -43.96 14.25 22.08
C MET A 1 -43.87 13.13 23.12
N PHE A 2 -44.96 12.74 23.80
CA PHE A 2 -44.95 11.63 24.76
C PHE A 2 -44.93 10.21 24.14
N LEU A 3 -45.34 10.03 22.87
CA LEU A 3 -45.33 8.73 22.20
C LEU A 3 -43.92 8.29 21.70
N VAL A 4 -43.05 9.27 21.39
CA VAL A 4 -41.68 9.01 20.92
C VAL A 4 -40.77 8.64 22.09
N LEU A 5 -41.01 9.21 23.28
CA LEU A 5 -40.29 8.82 24.50
C LEU A 5 -40.59 7.36 24.92
N PHE A 6 -41.82 6.89 24.70
CA PHE A 6 -42.22 5.52 25.06
C PHE A 6 -41.58 4.46 24.14
N ILE A 7 -41.40 4.77 22.85
CA ILE A 7 -40.74 3.89 21.88
C ILE A 7 -39.23 3.86 22.11
N VAL A 8 -38.61 4.98 22.49
CA VAL A 8 -37.17 5.02 22.84
C VAL A 8 -36.90 4.28 24.16
N ILE A 9 -37.83 4.30 25.12
CA ILE A 9 -37.69 3.54 26.37
C ILE A 9 -37.94 2.03 26.14
N TYR A 10 -38.90 1.65 25.27
CA TYR A 10 -39.13 0.23 24.93
C TYR A 10 -38.05 -0.39 24.03
N LEU A 11 -37.43 0.37 23.11
CA LEU A 11 -36.29 -0.11 22.33
C LEU A 11 -34.99 -0.20 23.16
N ASN A 12 -34.82 0.67 24.16
CA ASN A 12 -33.66 0.59 25.07
C ASN A 12 -33.81 -0.48 26.16
N LEU A 13 -35.03 -0.94 26.46
CA LEU A 13 -35.30 -2.04 27.40
C LEU A 13 -35.15 -3.45 26.77
N PHE A 14 -34.99 -3.57 25.45
CA PHE A 14 -34.62 -4.83 24.78
C PHE A 14 -33.12 -4.96 24.48
N LEU A 15 -32.33 -3.89 24.68
CA LEU A 15 -30.87 -3.90 24.52
C LEU A 15 -30.08 -3.89 25.84
N PHE A 16 -30.77 -3.89 26.98
CA PHE A 16 -30.16 -4.05 28.30
C PHE A 16 -30.90 -5.12 29.10
N ASN A 17 -30.76 -6.37 28.67
CA ASN A 17 -30.86 -7.51 29.57
C ASN A 17 -29.68 -8.46 29.31
N SER A 18 -28.77 -8.46 30.29
CA SER A 18 -27.65 -9.38 30.48
C SER A 18 -26.56 -9.45 29.40
N THR A 19 -25.77 -8.38 29.23
CA THR A 19 -24.31 -8.56 29.08
C THR A 19 -23.73 -8.96 30.44
N LEU A 20 -24.13 -10.13 30.93
CA LEU A 20 -23.43 -10.80 32.02
C LEU A 20 -22.23 -11.51 31.40
N SER A 21 -21.04 -11.12 31.86
CA SER A 21 -19.78 -11.83 31.67
C SER A 21 -20.00 -13.35 31.75
N SER A 22 -19.96 -14.04 30.61
CA SER A 22 -20.14 -15.49 30.56
C SER A 22 -19.01 -16.22 29.83
N LEU A 23 -17.79 -15.67 29.90
CA LEU A 23 -16.58 -16.32 29.37
C LEU A 23 -15.99 -17.39 30.32
N SER A 24 -16.61 -17.66 31.47
CA SER A 24 -16.09 -18.58 32.50
C SER A 24 -16.99 -19.80 32.79
N ASN A 25 -17.62 -20.38 31.76
CA ASN A 25 -18.50 -21.53 31.93
C ASN A 25 -17.95 -22.79 31.27
N THR A 26 -18.16 -23.95 31.91
CA THR A 26 -17.94 -25.25 31.27
C THR A 26 -19.19 -25.62 30.47
N LEU A 27 -19.01 -25.92 29.18
CA LEU A 27 -20.08 -26.40 28.31
C LEU A 27 -20.23 -27.91 28.50
N VAL A 28 -21.47 -28.38 28.67
CA VAL A 28 -21.80 -29.80 28.81
C VAL A 28 -22.69 -30.22 27.65
N PHE A 29 -22.19 -31.15 26.83
CA PHE A 29 -22.86 -31.68 25.64
C PHE A 29 -23.55 -33.01 25.96
N SER A 30 -24.86 -33.06 25.72
CA SER A 30 -25.69 -34.25 25.96
C SER A 30 -25.67 -35.27 24.83
N ALA A 31 -25.09 -34.92 23.67
CA ALA A 31 -25.16 -35.67 22.40
C ALA A 31 -26.58 -35.82 21.83
N GLY A 32 -27.55 -35.02 22.27
CA GLY A 32 -28.88 -34.95 21.64
C GLY A 32 -28.85 -34.36 20.22
N PRO A 33 -29.93 -34.49 19.43
CA PRO A 33 -29.99 -34.08 18.02
C PRO A 33 -29.79 -32.58 17.79
N ASN A 34 -29.93 -31.75 18.82
CA ASN A 34 -29.62 -30.32 18.80
C ASN A 34 -28.52 -30.01 19.81
N SER A 35 -27.49 -30.84 19.93
CA SER A 35 -26.34 -30.63 20.82
C SER A 35 -25.17 -30.09 20.00
N TYR A 36 -25.03 -28.77 19.94
CA TYR A 36 -23.89 -28.04 19.38
C TYR A 36 -23.76 -26.63 19.95
N VAL A 37 -22.57 -26.03 19.84
CA VAL A 37 -22.35 -24.60 20.06
C VAL A 37 -21.68 -24.02 18.83
N ALA A 38 -22.11 -22.85 18.40
CA ALA A 38 -21.47 -22.09 17.33
C ALA A 38 -20.70 -20.91 17.96
N PHE A 39 -19.41 -20.83 17.69
CA PHE A 39 -18.56 -19.69 18.03
C PHE A 39 -18.28 -18.84 16.81
N ASP A 40 -17.75 -17.64 17.04
CA ASP A 40 -17.16 -16.82 16.00
C ASP A 40 -16.15 -17.61 15.15
N SER A 41 -16.00 -17.21 13.89
CA SER A 41 -15.10 -17.89 12.95
C SER A 41 -13.64 -17.78 13.41
N TRP A 42 -12.95 -18.92 13.41
CA TRP A 42 -11.49 -18.94 13.52
C TRP A 42 -10.87 -18.58 12.16
N ARG A 43 -9.95 -17.61 12.15
CA ARG A 43 -9.25 -17.12 10.94
C ARG A 43 -7.73 -17.26 11.12
N PRO A 44 -7.17 -18.47 10.94
CA PRO A 44 -5.74 -18.70 11.14
C PRO A 44 -4.90 -18.19 9.97
N CYS A 45 -3.74 -17.63 10.30
CA CYS A 45 -2.66 -17.35 9.36
C CYS A 45 -1.68 -18.53 9.30
N LEU A 46 -0.55 -18.38 8.59
CA LEU A 46 0.53 -19.37 8.57
C LEU A 46 0.96 -19.82 9.97
N ASN A 47 0.88 -18.92 10.96
CA ASN A 47 1.22 -19.18 12.36
C ASN A 47 0.02 -18.95 13.28
N GLY A 48 -0.98 -19.84 13.22
CA GLY A 48 -2.21 -19.77 14.01
C GLY A 48 -2.42 -21.02 14.88
N TYR A 49 -3.26 -20.93 15.91
CA TYR A 49 -3.67 -22.12 16.67
C TYR A 49 -5.05 -21.99 17.31
N VAL A 50 -5.65 -23.14 17.61
CA VAL A 50 -6.83 -23.32 18.48
C VAL A 50 -6.45 -24.22 19.64
N ARG A 51 -6.77 -23.80 20.86
CA ARG A 51 -6.58 -24.57 22.09
C ARG A 51 -7.90 -24.65 22.84
N PHE A 52 -8.23 -25.82 23.37
CA PHE A 52 -9.37 -26.01 24.26
C PHE A 52 -9.19 -27.27 25.12
N ASP A 53 -9.91 -27.34 26.23
CA ASP A 53 -9.88 -28.50 27.12
C ASP A 53 -11.18 -29.30 26.98
N ILE A 54 -11.09 -30.62 26.94
CA ILE A 54 -12.25 -31.51 26.92
C ILE A 54 -12.18 -32.59 28.00
N ARG A 55 -13.34 -33.09 28.40
CA ARG A 55 -13.50 -34.27 29.25
C ARG A 55 -14.63 -35.13 28.73
N THR A 56 -14.37 -36.42 28.49
CA THR A 56 -15.37 -37.33 27.93
C THR A 56 -15.10 -38.79 28.31
N ASN A 57 -16.16 -39.60 28.30
CA ASN A 57 -16.09 -41.06 28.33
C ASN A 57 -16.69 -41.69 27.05
N ALA A 58 -17.03 -40.87 26.05
CA ALA A 58 -17.55 -41.34 24.78
C ALA A 58 -16.42 -41.94 23.95
N ASN A 59 -16.71 -43.00 23.18
CA ASN A 59 -15.73 -43.56 22.25
C ASN A 59 -15.67 -42.76 20.95
N ASP A 60 -16.81 -42.23 20.51
CA ASP A 60 -16.95 -41.57 19.20
C ASP A 60 -17.73 -40.26 19.34
N GLY A 61 -17.41 -39.29 18.49
CA GLY A 61 -18.13 -38.01 18.47
C GLY A 61 -17.46 -36.90 17.66
N THR A 62 -18.26 -36.03 17.05
CA THR A 62 -17.82 -34.81 16.36
C THR A 62 -17.48 -33.72 17.38
N LEU A 63 -16.20 -33.40 17.50
CA LEU A 63 -15.70 -32.43 18.48
C LEU A 63 -15.76 -31.00 17.94
N ALA A 64 -15.19 -30.76 16.77
CA ALA A 64 -15.10 -29.42 16.20
C ALA A 64 -15.20 -29.48 14.66
N TYR A 65 -15.91 -28.53 14.05
CA TYR A 65 -16.07 -28.42 12.61
C TYR A 65 -16.16 -26.98 12.15
N ILE A 66 -15.39 -26.64 11.13
CA ILE A 66 -15.44 -25.35 10.41
C ILE A 66 -15.12 -25.60 8.95
N ASP A 67 -15.76 -24.86 8.05
CA ASP A 67 -15.55 -24.97 6.61
C ASP A 67 -15.76 -23.63 5.90
N ASP A 68 -15.52 -23.61 4.59
CA ASP A 68 -15.76 -22.46 3.71
C ASP A 68 -17.14 -22.48 3.04
N ARG A 69 -18.14 -23.09 3.70
CA ARG A 69 -19.53 -23.26 3.22
C ARG A 69 -19.64 -24.09 1.94
N GLY A 70 -18.91 -25.20 1.89
CA GLY A 70 -19.04 -26.19 0.81
C GLY A 70 -18.26 -25.88 -0.46
N LYS A 71 -17.20 -25.05 -0.39
CA LYS A 71 -16.35 -24.81 -1.55
C LYS A 71 -15.19 -25.81 -1.58
N PHE A 72 -14.22 -25.70 -0.67
CA PHE A 72 -13.00 -26.50 -0.68
C PHE A 72 -12.41 -26.78 0.71
N ASP A 73 -12.24 -25.76 1.54
CA ASP A 73 -11.46 -25.83 2.78
C ASP A 73 -12.31 -26.20 4.00
N PHE A 74 -11.78 -27.09 4.85
CA PHE A 74 -12.40 -27.44 6.13
C PHE A 74 -11.41 -27.96 7.17
N PHE A 75 -11.81 -27.83 8.44
CA PHE A 75 -11.28 -28.60 9.56
C PHE A 75 -12.40 -29.40 10.21
N TYR A 76 -12.14 -30.69 10.42
CA TYR A 76 -13.05 -31.60 11.09
C TYR A 76 -12.30 -32.46 12.12
N LEU A 77 -12.46 -32.14 13.40
CA LEU A 77 -11.93 -32.91 14.51
C LEU A 77 -13.00 -33.87 15.05
N LYS A 78 -12.64 -35.15 15.16
CA LYS A 78 -13.49 -36.18 15.73
C LYS A 78 -12.76 -37.13 16.66
N LEU A 79 -13.54 -37.75 17.51
CA LEU A 79 -13.15 -38.87 18.35
C LEU A 79 -13.55 -40.18 17.65
N ILE A 80 -12.63 -41.13 17.57
CA ILE A 80 -12.86 -42.50 17.09
C ILE A 80 -12.20 -43.47 18.06
N GLU A 81 -12.97 -44.40 18.62
CA GLU A 81 -12.47 -45.38 19.61
C GLU A 81 -11.66 -44.75 20.77
N GLY A 82 -12.08 -43.53 21.17
CA GLY A 82 -11.44 -42.75 22.23
C GLY A 82 -10.19 -41.97 21.81
N LYS A 83 -9.80 -41.99 20.53
CA LYS A 83 -8.61 -41.29 20.00
C LYS A 83 -9.00 -40.14 19.08
N LEU A 84 -8.16 -39.11 19.02
CA LEU A 84 -8.40 -37.96 18.15
C LEU A 84 -7.95 -38.21 16.71
N ARG A 85 -8.82 -37.81 15.78
CA ARG A 85 -8.55 -37.73 14.36
C ARG A 85 -8.97 -36.36 13.83
N LEU A 86 -8.03 -35.63 13.25
CA LEU A 86 -8.26 -34.39 12.53
C LEU A 86 -8.26 -34.68 11.04
N LEU A 87 -9.36 -34.38 10.37
CA LEU A 87 -9.51 -34.39 8.93
C LEU A 87 -9.56 -32.95 8.44
N PHE A 88 -8.87 -32.65 7.35
CA PHE A 88 -8.86 -31.29 6.84
C PHE A 88 -8.51 -31.23 5.36
N ASN A 89 -8.93 -30.16 4.70
CA ASN A 89 -8.52 -29.82 3.34
C ASN A 89 -8.16 -28.32 3.34
N LEU A 90 -7.00 -28.00 2.79
CA LEU A 90 -6.44 -26.65 2.72
C LEU A 90 -5.88 -26.51 1.30
N GLY A 91 -6.75 -26.35 0.31
CA GLY A 91 -6.42 -26.10 -1.11
C GLY A 91 -5.78 -27.22 -1.94
N ASN A 92 -5.06 -28.19 -1.34
CA ASN A 92 -4.16 -29.06 -2.10
C ASN A 92 -4.41 -30.57 -1.96
N ASP A 93 -5.38 -30.98 -1.13
CA ASP A 93 -6.01 -32.30 -1.02
C ASP A 93 -6.42 -32.57 0.44
N ARG A 94 -7.36 -33.51 0.61
CA ARG A 94 -7.81 -33.96 1.92
C ARG A 94 -6.71 -34.73 2.67
N GLN A 95 -6.37 -34.24 3.86
CA GLN A 95 -5.39 -34.82 4.79
C GLN A 95 -6.05 -35.37 6.07
N ALA A 96 -5.32 -36.23 6.77
CA ALA A 96 -5.74 -36.80 8.05
C ALA A 96 -4.57 -36.91 9.03
N LEU A 97 -4.73 -36.35 10.23
CA LEU A 97 -3.82 -36.52 11.35
C LEU A 97 -4.50 -37.37 12.44
N ASN A 98 -3.81 -38.42 12.89
CA ASN A 98 -4.29 -39.27 13.98
C ASN A 98 -3.29 -39.19 15.13
N VAL A 99 -3.77 -38.98 16.35
CA VAL A 99 -2.93 -39.03 17.56
C VAL A 99 -3.23 -40.33 18.30
N ASN A 100 -2.20 -41.14 18.54
CA ASN A 100 -2.35 -42.46 19.13
C ASN A 100 -2.41 -42.41 20.67
N MET A 101 -3.36 -41.65 21.21
CA MET A 101 -3.62 -41.55 22.65
C MET A 101 -5.13 -41.60 22.90
N LYS A 102 -5.55 -42.44 23.86
CA LYS A 102 -6.94 -42.48 24.29
C LYS A 102 -7.20 -41.36 25.29
N ILE A 103 -8.29 -40.64 25.12
CA ILE A 103 -8.68 -39.48 25.93
C ILE A 103 -10.11 -39.58 26.48
N ASN A 104 -10.70 -40.76 26.38
CA ASN A 104 -12.06 -41.08 26.82
C ASN A 104 -12.08 -41.69 28.23
N ASP A 105 -11.20 -41.23 29.11
CA ASP A 105 -11.00 -41.73 30.48
C ASP A 105 -11.75 -40.90 31.54
N ASP A 106 -12.62 -39.99 31.08
CA ASP A 106 -13.31 -39.00 31.91
C ASP A 106 -12.37 -38.08 32.71
N GLN A 107 -11.15 -37.85 32.21
CA GLN A 107 -10.24 -36.79 32.69
C GLN A 107 -10.23 -35.60 31.73
N TRP A 108 -9.68 -34.48 32.19
CA TRP A 108 -9.48 -33.31 31.34
C TRP A 108 -8.22 -33.46 30.50
N HIS A 109 -8.38 -33.32 29.18
CA HIS A 109 -7.28 -33.26 28.23
C HIS A 109 -7.26 -31.91 27.51
N THR A 110 -6.09 -31.33 27.34
CA THR A 110 -5.89 -30.15 26.50
C THR A 110 -5.65 -30.59 25.06
N ILE A 111 -6.43 -30.04 24.12
CA ILE A 111 -6.23 -30.25 22.69
C ILE A 111 -5.70 -28.96 22.07
N LEU A 112 -4.63 -29.08 21.28
CA LEU A 112 -4.04 -28.00 20.51
C LEU A 112 -3.98 -28.38 19.03
N ILE A 113 -4.57 -27.55 18.18
CA ILE A 113 -4.39 -27.57 16.74
C ILE A 113 -3.55 -26.34 16.40
N LYS A 114 -2.31 -26.53 15.95
CA LYS A 114 -1.38 -25.44 15.60
C LYS A 114 -1.00 -25.55 14.13
N ARG A 115 -0.96 -24.41 13.43
CA ARG A 115 -0.29 -24.23 12.15
C ARG A 115 1.00 -23.44 12.37
N ASP A 116 2.08 -23.91 11.79
CA ASP A 116 3.43 -23.35 11.90
C ASP A 116 4.07 -23.36 10.51
N GLY A 117 3.92 -22.25 9.79
CA GLY A 117 4.11 -22.16 8.34
C GLY A 117 3.26 -23.20 7.61
N GLN A 118 3.93 -24.10 6.89
CA GLN A 118 3.29 -25.20 6.17
C GLN A 118 2.96 -26.41 7.06
N THR A 119 3.36 -26.42 8.33
CA THR A 119 3.17 -27.59 9.21
C THR A 119 1.86 -27.47 9.99
N THR A 120 0.99 -28.47 9.86
CA THR A 120 -0.20 -28.61 10.71
C THR A 120 0.09 -29.64 11.80
N ILE A 121 -0.14 -29.27 13.06
CA ILE A 121 0.17 -30.05 14.26
C ILE A 121 -1.11 -30.25 15.05
N LEU A 122 -1.41 -31.50 15.41
CA LEU A 122 -2.40 -31.85 16.42
C LEU A 122 -1.66 -32.42 17.63
N SER A 123 -1.84 -31.82 18.80
CA SER A 123 -1.24 -32.31 20.04
C SER A 123 -2.25 -32.36 21.19
N ILE A 124 -1.96 -33.25 22.13
CA ILE A 124 -2.74 -33.48 23.34
C ILE A 124 -1.83 -33.29 24.56
N ASP A 125 -2.36 -32.67 25.59
CA ASP A 125 -1.73 -32.43 26.90
C ASP A 125 -0.35 -31.79 26.80
N ASN A 126 -0.30 -30.67 26.07
CA ASN A 126 0.90 -29.89 25.82
C ASN A 126 2.04 -30.69 25.14
N GLY A 127 1.68 -31.64 24.27
CA GLY A 127 2.64 -32.37 23.44
C GLY A 127 3.03 -33.76 23.96
N LEU A 128 2.40 -34.25 25.03
CA LEU A 128 2.58 -35.64 25.49
C LEU A 128 2.26 -36.65 24.38
N ALA A 129 1.26 -36.35 23.55
CA ALA A 129 1.03 -37.05 22.29
C ALA A 129 0.80 -36.01 21.19
N SER A 130 1.51 -36.14 20.08
CA SER A 130 1.38 -35.22 18.95
C SER A 130 1.58 -35.93 17.63
N ASN A 131 1.02 -35.35 16.57
CA ASN A 131 1.29 -35.74 15.20
C ASN A 131 1.25 -34.49 14.32
N SER A 132 2.07 -34.46 13.28
CA SER A 132 2.17 -33.33 12.36
C SER A 132 2.31 -33.77 10.93
N THR A 133 1.89 -32.91 10.01
CA THR A 133 2.06 -33.12 8.56
C THR A 133 2.31 -31.80 7.86
N ILE A 134 2.99 -31.86 6.72
CA ILE A 134 3.28 -30.70 5.87
C ILE A 134 2.11 -30.51 4.89
N THR A 135 1.69 -29.26 4.75
CA THR A 135 0.51 -28.83 4.00
C THR A 135 0.85 -27.56 3.22
N TYR A 136 0.79 -27.65 1.90
CA TYR A 136 1.38 -26.67 0.98
C TYR A 136 0.52 -25.43 0.68
N SER A 137 -0.66 -25.27 1.28
CA SER A 137 -1.47 -24.05 1.09
C SER A 137 -0.99 -22.90 1.97
N GLU A 138 -0.96 -21.70 1.40
CA GLU A 138 -0.47 -20.47 2.03
C GLU A 138 -1.60 -19.67 2.71
N ASP A 139 -2.86 -19.89 2.32
CA ASP A 139 -4.02 -19.13 2.76
C ASP A 139 -5.12 -20.06 3.32
N LEU A 140 -5.67 -19.73 4.51
CA LEU A 140 -6.77 -20.46 5.14
C LEU A 140 -8.00 -19.59 5.30
N TYR A 141 -9.00 -19.79 4.43
CA TYR A 141 -10.23 -19.00 4.43
C TYR A 141 -11.47 -19.86 4.65
N PHE A 142 -11.93 -19.91 5.90
CA PHE A 142 -13.22 -20.55 6.25
C PHE A 142 -14.40 -19.58 6.06
N GLY A 143 -14.53 -19.05 4.83
CA GLY A 143 -15.66 -18.24 4.36
C GLY A 143 -15.29 -16.92 3.66
N GLY A 144 -15.66 -16.81 2.37
CA GLY A 144 -15.77 -15.56 1.58
C GLY A 144 -14.46 -14.88 1.14
N THR A 145 -14.25 -14.69 -0.16
CA THR A 145 -13.19 -13.81 -0.71
C THR A 145 -13.40 -12.37 -0.24
N THR A 146 -12.29 -11.68 0.06
CA THR A 146 -12.08 -10.25 0.36
C THR A 146 -13.32 -9.32 0.34
N HIS A 147 -13.48 -8.58 1.46
CA HIS A 147 -14.34 -7.39 1.65
C HIS A 147 -15.80 -7.52 2.16
N ASN A 148 -16.27 -8.69 2.63
CA ASN A 148 -17.56 -8.73 3.35
C ASN A 148 -17.49 -9.56 4.64
N GLU A 149 -17.46 -8.90 5.80
CA GLU A 149 -17.49 -9.52 7.13
C GLU A 149 -18.73 -10.41 7.38
N TYR A 150 -19.79 -10.23 6.60
CA TYR A 150 -21.07 -10.93 6.78
C TYR A 150 -21.13 -12.39 6.28
N GLN A 151 -20.02 -12.98 5.78
CA GLN A 151 -20.01 -14.32 5.16
C GLN A 151 -19.11 -15.40 5.81
N ALA A 152 -18.47 -15.15 6.96
CA ALA A 152 -17.63 -16.16 7.62
C ALA A 152 -18.45 -17.34 8.20
N SER A 153 -17.90 -18.56 8.18
CA SER A 153 -18.56 -19.73 8.78
C SER A 153 -18.35 -19.78 10.30
N PRO A 154 -19.40 -20.04 11.10
CA PRO A 154 -19.22 -20.26 12.53
C PRO A 154 -18.36 -21.49 12.81
N PHE A 155 -17.58 -21.45 13.90
CA PHE A 155 -16.84 -22.61 14.35
C PHE A 155 -17.73 -23.46 15.26
N TYR A 156 -18.16 -24.62 14.77
CA TYR A 156 -19.07 -25.50 15.48
C TYR A 156 -18.34 -26.46 16.41
N PHE A 157 -18.83 -26.61 17.64
CA PHE A 157 -18.37 -27.59 18.61
C PHE A 157 -19.49 -28.54 19.05
N GLY A 158 -19.13 -29.80 19.24
CA GLY A 158 -19.98 -30.89 19.71
C GLY A 158 -20.99 -31.46 18.71
N GLY A 159 -21.11 -30.84 17.54
CA GLY A 159 -21.97 -31.23 16.42
C GLY A 159 -22.21 -30.04 15.49
N ILE A 160 -22.98 -30.24 14.43
CA ILE A 160 -23.43 -29.17 13.52
C ILE A 160 -24.93 -28.89 13.71
N PRO A 161 -25.50 -27.76 13.25
CA PRO A 161 -26.95 -27.56 13.23
C PRO A 161 -27.71 -28.68 12.48
N ALA A 162 -28.84 -29.15 13.01
CA ALA A 162 -29.65 -30.20 12.37
C ALA A 162 -30.13 -29.83 10.94
N ALA A 163 -30.30 -28.53 10.66
CA ALA A 163 -30.60 -28.03 9.32
C ALA A 163 -29.49 -28.35 8.30
N LEU A 164 -28.24 -28.46 8.74
CA LEU A 164 -27.06 -28.78 7.93
C LEU A 164 -26.76 -30.29 7.90
N GLU A 165 -27.51 -31.15 8.59
CA GLU A 165 -27.29 -32.60 8.58
C GLU A 165 -27.81 -33.29 7.30
N ARG A 166 -28.53 -32.58 6.44
CA ARG A 166 -29.00 -33.11 5.15
C ARG A 166 -28.28 -32.43 3.99
N PRO A 167 -27.69 -33.19 3.04
CA PRO A 167 -27.05 -32.63 1.85
C PRO A 167 -27.98 -31.74 1.02
N SER A 168 -29.30 -31.95 1.10
CA SER A 168 -30.31 -31.15 0.41
C SER A 168 -30.48 -29.73 0.95
N ASN A 169 -30.02 -29.45 2.18
CA ASN A 169 -30.31 -28.22 2.92
C ASN A 169 -29.06 -27.39 3.24
N GLY A 170 -27.86 -27.88 2.90
CA GLY A 170 -26.61 -27.17 3.12
C GLY A 170 -25.45 -27.80 2.36
N ASN A 171 -24.56 -26.98 1.82
CA ASN A 171 -23.35 -27.39 1.12
C ASN A 171 -22.18 -27.35 2.14
N LEU A 172 -21.78 -28.50 2.69
CA LEU A 172 -20.64 -28.62 3.60
C LEU A 172 -19.43 -29.18 2.85
N SER A 173 -18.23 -28.66 3.13
CA SER A 173 -17.02 -29.05 2.37
C SER A 173 -16.54 -30.47 2.68
N SER A 174 -17.06 -31.11 3.72
CA SER A 174 -16.75 -32.49 4.09
C SER A 174 -18.01 -33.34 4.27
N PHE A 175 -18.19 -34.32 3.40
CA PHE A 175 -19.33 -35.26 3.50
C PHE A 175 -19.29 -36.10 4.79
N ASP A 176 -18.11 -36.32 5.37
CA ASP A 176 -17.95 -37.13 6.57
C ASP A 176 -18.74 -36.58 7.76
N VAL A 177 -19.05 -35.28 7.80
CA VAL A 177 -19.69 -34.65 8.96
C VAL A 177 -21.18 -34.98 9.04
N TYR A 178 -21.85 -35.23 7.91
CA TYR A 178 -23.30 -35.47 7.85
C TYR A 178 -23.76 -36.73 8.61
N MET A 179 -22.86 -37.70 8.81
CA MET A 179 -23.21 -39.05 9.28
C MET A 179 -22.50 -39.44 10.59
N GLN A 180 -22.07 -38.47 11.39
CA GLN A 180 -21.22 -38.74 12.56
C GLN A 180 -21.94 -38.45 13.87
N PRO A 181 -21.67 -39.26 14.92
CA PRO A 181 -22.30 -39.07 16.22
C PRO A 181 -21.91 -37.70 16.80
N ARG A 182 -22.84 -37.08 17.51
CA ARG A 182 -22.59 -35.83 18.24
C ARG A 182 -21.74 -36.11 19.48
N PHE A 183 -20.92 -35.14 19.86
CA PHE A 183 -20.07 -35.27 21.03
C PHE A 183 -20.92 -35.32 22.31
N ARG A 184 -20.54 -36.25 23.18
CA ARG A 184 -20.97 -36.28 24.58
C ARG A 184 -19.76 -35.98 25.44
N GLY A 185 -19.83 -34.97 26.29
CA GLY A 185 -18.72 -34.60 27.16
C GLY A 185 -18.79 -33.16 27.60
N ARG A 186 -17.65 -32.63 28.03
CA ARG A 186 -17.50 -31.27 28.53
C ARG A 186 -16.40 -30.54 27.77
N LEU A 187 -16.56 -29.23 27.60
CA LEU A 187 -15.56 -28.35 26.98
C LEU A 187 -15.39 -27.08 27.81
N ARG A 188 -14.14 -26.62 27.96
CA ARG A 188 -13.80 -25.32 28.56
C ARG A 188 -12.55 -24.73 27.91
N ASN A 189 -12.23 -23.48 28.24
CA ASN A 189 -10.97 -22.81 27.89
C ASN A 189 -10.68 -22.76 26.37
N LEU A 190 -11.70 -22.53 25.54
CA LEU A 190 -11.50 -22.34 24.10
C LEU A 190 -10.80 -21.00 23.84
N ILE A 191 -9.69 -21.06 23.12
CA ILE A 191 -8.84 -19.93 22.74
C ILE A 191 -8.38 -20.16 21.31
N TYR A 192 -8.36 -19.12 20.50
CA TYR A 192 -7.68 -19.19 19.22
C TYR A 192 -6.97 -17.86 18.87
N LYS A 193 -5.99 -17.94 17.96
CA LYS A 193 -5.25 -16.80 17.40
C LYS A 193 -5.77 -16.50 15.99
N ASN A 194 -6.22 -15.27 15.75
CA ASN A 194 -6.71 -14.79 14.44
C ASN A 194 -5.68 -13.88 13.78
N CYS A 195 -5.64 -13.86 12.44
CA CYS A 195 -4.73 -13.00 11.66
C CYS A 195 -4.82 -11.51 11.99
N THR A 196 -6.05 -10.99 12.12
CA THR A 196 -6.29 -9.55 12.29
C THR A 196 -5.93 -9.02 13.68
N ASN A 197 -5.48 -9.89 14.60
CA ASN A 197 -5.18 -9.51 15.98
C ASN A 197 -3.95 -10.27 16.48
N SER A 198 -2.90 -9.53 16.85
CA SER A 198 -1.66 -10.07 17.40
C SER A 198 -1.86 -10.76 18.76
N ARG A 199 -3.05 -10.64 19.37
CA ARG A 199 -3.38 -11.20 20.69
C ARG A 199 -4.28 -12.42 20.62
N LEU A 200 -4.15 -13.28 21.62
CA LEU A 200 -5.05 -14.39 21.86
C LEU A 200 -6.46 -13.91 22.21
N ILE A 201 -7.48 -14.59 21.68
CA ILE A 201 -8.88 -14.26 21.93
C ILE A 201 -9.64 -15.45 22.50
N GLN A 202 -10.49 -15.19 23.49
CA GLN A 202 -11.54 -16.11 23.92
C GLN A 202 -12.80 -15.80 23.11
N PRO A 203 -13.23 -16.69 22.21
CA PRO A 203 -14.38 -16.43 21.36
C PRO A 203 -15.68 -16.35 22.14
N VAL A 204 -16.58 -15.49 21.68
CA VAL A 204 -17.94 -15.43 22.20
C VAL A 204 -18.78 -16.47 21.48
N HIS A 205 -19.68 -17.13 22.21
CA HIS A 205 -20.62 -18.06 21.59
C HIS A 205 -21.71 -17.26 20.86
N LEU A 206 -21.89 -17.54 19.57
CA LEU A 206 -22.95 -16.95 18.74
C LEU A 206 -24.30 -17.64 18.99
N GLN A 207 -24.28 -18.95 19.23
CA GLN A 207 -25.50 -19.74 19.43
C GLN A 207 -25.25 -20.99 20.30
N ILE A 208 -26.06 -21.16 21.34
CA ILE A 208 -26.13 -22.39 22.15
C ILE A 208 -27.45 -23.08 21.81
N SER A 209 -27.37 -24.36 21.45
CA SER A 209 -28.55 -25.17 21.10
C SER A 209 -29.07 -26.00 22.29
N GLY A 210 -30.33 -26.46 22.20
CA GLY A 210 -31.08 -27.07 23.31
C GLY A 210 -30.50 -28.37 23.91
N GLY A 211 -29.41 -28.90 23.36
CA GLY A 211 -28.67 -30.06 23.90
C GLY A 211 -27.40 -29.71 24.68
N VAL A 212 -27.11 -28.42 24.89
CA VAL A 212 -25.91 -27.95 25.61
C VAL A 212 -26.31 -27.15 26.84
N SER A 213 -25.79 -27.54 28.00
CA SER A 213 -26.00 -26.81 29.26
C SER A 213 -24.71 -26.14 29.74
N LEU A 214 -24.84 -24.95 30.32
CA LEU A 214 -23.75 -24.22 30.94
C LEU A 214 -23.62 -24.64 32.40
N LEU A 215 -22.45 -25.15 32.79
CA LEU A 215 -22.08 -25.34 34.18
C LEU A 215 -21.28 -24.12 34.61
N GLN A 216 -21.91 -23.28 35.45
CA GLN A 216 -21.30 -22.06 35.95
C GLN A 216 -20.12 -22.38 36.87
N ASN A 217 -18.94 -21.86 36.50
CA ASN A 217 -17.74 -21.97 37.31
C ASN A 217 -17.31 -20.56 37.70
N HIS A 218 -17.56 -20.16 38.95
CA HIS A 218 -17.27 -18.82 39.46
C HIS A 218 -15.78 -18.53 39.68
N HIS A 219 -14.87 -19.36 39.14
CA HIS A 219 -13.44 -19.28 39.42
C HIS A 219 -12.69 -18.26 38.54
N CYS A 220 -13.25 -17.84 37.41
CA CYS A 220 -12.65 -16.82 36.53
C CYS A 220 -13.51 -15.54 36.47
N SER A 221 -12.89 -14.39 36.75
CA SER A 221 -13.45 -13.05 36.58
C SER A 221 -12.50 -12.17 35.76
N SER A 222 -13.01 -11.11 35.13
CA SER A 222 -12.25 -10.23 34.23
C SER A 222 -11.13 -9.42 34.89
N GLN A 223 -10.91 -9.57 36.21
CA GLN A 223 -9.89 -8.83 36.96
C GLN A 223 -8.77 -9.72 37.53
N LEU A 224 -8.89 -11.06 37.47
CA LEU A 224 -7.95 -11.96 38.15
C LEU A 224 -6.60 -12.13 37.46
N CYS A 225 -6.55 -11.99 36.13
CA CYS A 225 -5.33 -12.23 35.33
C CYS A 225 -4.72 -10.96 34.75
N GLY A 226 -5.04 -9.79 35.30
CA GLY A 226 -4.60 -8.50 34.75
C GLY A 226 -4.99 -8.37 33.27
N VAL A 227 -4.00 -8.39 32.38
CA VAL A 227 -4.17 -8.34 30.92
C VAL A 227 -4.18 -9.72 30.22
N GLY A 228 -3.92 -10.81 30.95
CA GLY A 228 -3.89 -12.17 30.45
C GLY A 228 -5.24 -12.90 30.47
N ILE A 229 -5.27 -14.11 29.92
CA ILE A 229 -6.51 -14.89 29.76
C ILE A 229 -6.69 -15.84 30.96
N CYS A 230 -7.86 -15.79 31.60
CA CYS A 230 -8.20 -16.69 32.71
C CYS A 230 -8.70 -18.06 32.20
N LEU A 231 -8.01 -19.14 32.62
CA LEU A 231 -8.34 -20.54 32.35
C LEU A 231 -8.97 -21.19 33.58
N ILE A 232 -10.07 -21.90 33.39
CA ILE A 232 -10.76 -22.65 34.43
C ILE A 232 -10.07 -23.99 34.66
N THR A 233 -9.85 -24.36 35.93
CA THR A 233 -9.38 -25.70 36.32
C THR A 233 -10.42 -26.38 37.23
N ASP A 234 -10.13 -27.59 37.72
CA ASP A 234 -11.04 -28.30 38.63
C ASP A 234 -11.04 -27.77 40.06
N THR A 235 -9.94 -27.11 40.46
CA THR A 235 -9.75 -26.62 41.84
C THR A 235 -9.72 -25.09 41.92
N ASN A 236 -9.24 -24.40 40.88
CA ASN A 236 -9.13 -22.94 40.85
C ASN A 236 -9.09 -22.38 39.41
N TYR A 237 -8.40 -21.26 39.18
CA TYR A 237 -8.06 -20.72 37.86
C TYR A 237 -6.55 -20.73 37.60
N LYS A 238 -6.18 -20.58 36.33
CA LYS A 238 -4.80 -20.34 35.89
C LYS A 238 -4.77 -19.19 34.88
N CYS A 239 -3.81 -18.28 34.97
CA CYS A 239 -3.67 -17.22 34.00
C CYS A 239 -2.71 -17.63 32.87
N LEU A 240 -3.14 -17.38 31.63
CA LEU A 240 -2.32 -17.50 30.44
C LEU A 240 -1.79 -16.10 30.08
N CYS A 241 -0.52 -15.87 30.36
CA CYS A 241 0.17 -14.61 30.08
C CYS A 241 0.96 -14.66 28.75
N ASP A 242 0.82 -15.74 27.98
CA ASP A 242 1.46 -15.90 26.68
C ASP A 242 0.91 -14.85 25.69
N GLU A 243 1.78 -14.32 24.82
CA GLU A 243 1.44 -13.22 23.89
C GLU A 243 0.99 -11.92 24.61
N THR A 244 1.40 -11.74 25.87
CA THR A 244 1.27 -10.48 26.63
C THR A 244 2.64 -10.00 27.10
N ASP A 245 2.76 -8.69 27.34
CA ASP A 245 3.96 -8.08 27.93
C ASP A 245 4.08 -8.34 29.43
N TYR A 246 3.32 -9.30 29.99
CA TYR A 246 3.24 -9.57 31.43
C TYR A 246 3.53 -11.05 31.74
N GLN A 247 3.95 -11.31 32.97
CA GLN A 247 4.30 -12.61 33.53
C GLN A 247 3.91 -12.67 35.02
N GLY A 248 4.08 -13.83 35.63
CA GLY A 248 3.63 -14.11 36.99
C GLY A 248 2.44 -15.05 37.01
N GLU A 249 1.96 -15.38 38.22
CA GLU A 249 0.83 -16.29 38.40
C GLU A 249 -0.50 -15.68 37.92
N HIS A 250 -0.56 -14.34 37.91
CA HIS A 250 -1.71 -13.51 37.60
C HIS A 250 -1.43 -12.47 36.49
N CYS A 251 -0.34 -12.64 35.73
CA CYS A 251 0.15 -11.67 34.73
C CYS A 251 0.30 -10.25 35.31
N GLU A 252 0.76 -10.18 36.55
CA GLU A 252 0.83 -9.00 37.39
C GLU A 252 2.17 -8.27 37.27
N TYR A 253 3.19 -8.95 36.75
CA TYR A 253 4.50 -8.37 36.54
C TYR A 253 4.69 -8.09 35.05
N GLU A 254 4.94 -6.83 34.70
CA GLU A 254 5.42 -6.51 33.36
C GLU A 254 6.72 -7.32 33.12
N ARG A 255 6.76 -8.08 32.01
CA ARG A 255 7.98 -8.76 31.57
C ARG A 255 9.04 -7.68 31.46
N LYS A 256 10.25 -7.97 31.96
CA LYS A 256 11.41 -7.13 31.61
C LYS A 256 11.46 -7.11 30.07
N PRO A 257 11.57 -5.93 29.45
CA PRO A 257 11.56 -5.85 28.00
C PRO A 257 12.69 -6.75 27.48
N ASN A 258 12.34 -7.77 26.69
CA ASN A 258 13.31 -8.63 26.00
C ASN A 258 13.96 -7.88 24.82
N GLU A 259 14.12 -6.57 24.96
CA GLU A 259 14.38 -5.63 23.88
C GLU A 259 15.77 -5.05 24.07
N LEU A 260 16.60 -5.22 23.05
CA LEU A 260 17.89 -4.58 22.91
C LEU A 260 17.70 -3.29 22.12
N THR A 261 18.04 -2.18 22.77
CA THR A 261 17.88 -0.83 22.23
C THR A 261 19.16 -0.37 21.53
N PHE A 262 19.05 0.06 20.28
CA PHE A 262 20.15 0.58 19.47
C PHE A 262 19.87 2.03 19.06
N ASN A 263 20.85 2.91 19.29
CA ASN A 263 20.75 4.36 19.07
C ASN A 263 21.53 4.85 17.83
N GLY A 264 21.86 3.95 16.90
CA GLY A 264 22.67 4.27 15.72
C GLY A 264 24.17 4.52 16.00
N LYS A 265 24.64 4.36 17.24
CA LYS A 265 26.08 4.52 17.59
C LYS A 265 26.74 3.22 18.01
N ASN A 266 25.97 2.33 18.63
CA ASN A 266 26.45 1.11 19.26
C ASN A 266 26.14 -0.13 18.41
N TYR A 267 26.92 -1.18 18.60
CA TYR A 267 26.67 -2.52 18.09
C TYR A 267 27.02 -3.55 19.17
N LEU A 268 26.50 -4.76 19.06
CA LEU A 268 26.83 -5.87 19.95
C LEU A 268 27.64 -6.92 19.20
N LYS A 269 28.58 -7.57 19.89
CA LYS A 269 29.32 -8.73 19.37
C LYS A 269 29.03 -9.94 20.25
N TYR A 270 28.47 -10.98 19.65
CA TYR A 270 28.28 -12.28 20.28
C TYR A 270 29.34 -13.25 19.78
N SER A 271 29.99 -13.94 20.71
CA SER A 271 31.03 -14.93 20.41
C SER A 271 30.65 -16.28 21.00
N PHE A 272 30.59 -17.32 20.17
CA PHE A 272 30.37 -18.68 20.63
C PHE A 272 31.63 -19.19 21.35
N ASN A 273 31.45 -20.00 22.40
CA ASN A 273 32.57 -20.58 23.18
C ASN A 273 33.52 -21.44 22.34
N GLN A 274 33.01 -22.02 21.26
CA GLN A 274 33.75 -22.81 20.29
C GLN A 274 33.21 -22.53 18.89
N THR A 275 34.03 -22.75 17.86
CA THR A 275 33.57 -22.68 16.48
C THR A 275 32.61 -23.82 16.20
N LEU A 276 31.39 -23.49 15.78
CA LEU A 276 30.33 -24.44 15.50
C LEU A 276 30.27 -24.72 14.00
N LEU A 277 30.29 -26.01 13.64
CA LEU A 277 30.04 -26.46 12.28
C LEU A 277 28.54 -26.65 12.08
N SER A 278 27.99 -26.02 11.06
CA SER A 278 26.56 -25.99 10.82
C SER A 278 26.19 -26.38 9.39
N ILE A 279 25.24 -27.32 9.29
CA ILE A 279 24.59 -27.71 8.03
C ILE A 279 23.21 -27.07 7.89
N ASN A 280 22.61 -26.63 9.00
CA ASN A 280 21.36 -25.88 9.05
C ASN A 280 21.37 -24.86 10.20
N GLU A 281 20.98 -23.64 9.84
CA GLU A 281 20.87 -22.49 10.72
C GLU A 281 19.48 -21.89 10.62
N ILE A 282 18.90 -21.53 11.76
CA ILE A 282 17.71 -20.69 11.81
C ILE A 282 18.06 -19.48 12.68
N ILE A 283 18.00 -18.30 12.09
CA ILE A 283 18.14 -17.02 12.78
C ILE A 283 16.74 -16.41 12.89
N GLN A 284 16.26 -16.21 14.11
CA GLN A 284 14.95 -15.62 14.39
C GLN A 284 15.15 -14.35 15.21
N PHE A 285 14.43 -13.29 14.85
CA PHE A 285 14.41 -12.05 15.61
C PHE A 285 13.16 -11.25 15.29
N GLN A 286 12.79 -10.33 16.17
CA GLN A 286 11.86 -9.27 15.87
C GLN A 286 12.60 -7.94 15.86
N PHE A 287 12.24 -7.05 14.93
CA PHE A 287 12.82 -5.72 14.85
C PHE A 287 11.74 -4.65 14.73
N LYS A 288 12.09 -3.45 15.15
CA LYS A 288 11.25 -2.25 15.08
C LYS A 288 12.12 -1.04 14.80
N THR A 289 11.87 -0.37 13.69
CA THR A 289 12.62 0.82 13.25
C THR A 289 11.77 1.71 12.33
N ASN A 290 12.19 2.96 12.20
CA ASN A 290 11.74 3.91 11.18
C ASN A 290 12.88 4.37 10.26
N HIS A 291 14.04 3.70 10.30
CA HIS A 291 15.21 4.03 9.48
C HIS A 291 15.26 3.19 8.20
N TYR A 292 15.56 3.84 7.08
CA TYR A 292 15.59 3.24 5.75
C TYR A 292 16.73 2.24 5.55
N ASN A 293 17.89 2.51 6.16
CA ASN A 293 19.10 1.73 5.99
C ASN A 293 19.70 1.39 7.35
N ALA A 294 20.13 0.15 7.53
CA ALA A 294 20.85 -0.30 8.72
C ALA A 294 21.44 -1.69 8.54
N LEU A 295 22.59 -1.97 9.15
CA LEU A 295 23.11 -3.32 9.30
C LEU A 295 22.49 -4.00 10.54
N LEU A 296 21.70 -5.05 10.33
CA LEU A 296 21.07 -5.81 11.41
C LEU A 296 22.00 -6.89 11.95
N PHE A 297 22.57 -7.72 11.07
CA PHE A 297 23.48 -8.79 11.44
C PHE A 297 24.67 -8.89 10.48
N HIS A 298 25.84 -9.20 11.01
CA HIS A 298 27.02 -9.57 10.24
C HIS A 298 27.68 -10.80 10.85
N ILE A 299 27.63 -11.92 10.12
CA ILE A 299 28.25 -13.19 10.49
C ILE A 299 29.64 -13.23 9.84
N ILE A 300 30.68 -13.09 10.66
CA ILE A 300 32.03 -12.81 10.18
C ILE A 300 32.57 -13.96 9.34
N GLU A 301 32.53 -15.18 9.88
CA GLU A 301 33.12 -16.34 9.22
C GLU A 301 32.44 -16.71 7.90
N GLN A 302 31.19 -16.27 7.72
CA GLN A 302 30.42 -16.51 6.50
C GLN A 302 30.47 -15.32 5.52
N ASN A 303 31.05 -14.17 5.90
CA ASN A 303 30.88 -12.91 5.17
C ASN A 303 29.40 -12.66 4.76
N LEU A 304 28.48 -12.97 5.68
CA LEU A 304 27.03 -12.86 5.48
C LEU A 304 26.53 -11.62 6.21
N TYR A 305 25.83 -10.76 5.47
CA TYR A 305 25.25 -9.52 5.98
C TYR A 305 23.74 -9.57 5.81
N ILE A 306 23.02 -9.25 6.89
CA ILE A 306 21.57 -9.03 6.88
C ILE A 306 21.38 -7.54 7.18
N LYS A 307 20.85 -6.80 6.22
CA LYS A 307 20.75 -5.33 6.29
C LYS A 307 19.38 -4.86 5.80
N LEU A 308 18.96 -3.71 6.29
CA LEU A 308 17.89 -2.90 5.72
C LEU A 308 18.49 -1.99 4.65
N LYS A 309 17.87 -1.93 3.47
CA LYS A 309 18.19 -0.98 2.40
C LYS A 309 16.88 -0.50 1.81
N GLN A 310 16.65 0.82 1.82
CA GLN A 310 15.40 1.44 1.36
C GLN A 310 14.14 0.82 2.02
N GLY A 311 14.25 0.41 3.28
CA GLY A 311 13.16 -0.19 4.05
C GLY A 311 12.87 -1.67 3.77
N GLN A 312 13.64 -2.32 2.90
CA GLN A 312 13.55 -3.75 2.59
C GLN A 312 14.69 -4.53 3.26
N ILE A 313 14.45 -5.78 3.65
CA ILE A 313 15.52 -6.67 4.14
C ILE A 313 16.28 -7.26 2.95
N ILE A 314 17.60 -7.14 3.01
CA ILE A 314 18.55 -7.70 2.05
C ILE A 314 19.51 -8.66 2.76
N ILE A 315 19.68 -9.83 2.16
CA ILE A 315 20.77 -10.75 2.48
C ILE A 315 21.88 -10.57 1.45
N GLU A 316 23.08 -10.30 1.92
CA GLU A 316 24.28 -10.18 1.11
C GLU A 316 25.31 -11.23 1.56
N TYR A 317 25.80 -12.03 0.62
CA TYR A 317 26.85 -13.02 0.83
C TYR A 317 28.05 -12.73 -0.08
N ARG A 318 29.25 -12.67 0.50
CA ARG A 318 30.49 -12.44 -0.27
C ARG A 318 31.38 -13.69 -0.28
N SER A 319 31.67 -14.20 -1.47
CA SER A 319 32.59 -15.32 -1.67
C SER A 319 33.48 -15.08 -2.89
N ASN A 320 34.79 -15.35 -2.78
CA ASN A 320 35.76 -15.24 -3.87
C ASN A 320 35.70 -13.91 -4.68
N ASN A 321 35.55 -12.77 -4.00
CA ASN A 321 35.35 -11.43 -4.60
C ASN A 321 34.07 -11.27 -5.44
N GLN A 322 33.14 -12.22 -5.40
CA GLN A 322 31.79 -12.10 -5.96
C GLN A 322 30.78 -11.77 -4.87
N LEU A 323 29.82 -10.94 -5.25
CA LEU A 323 28.73 -10.46 -4.40
C LEU A 323 27.44 -11.14 -4.81
N TYR A 324 26.81 -11.84 -3.88
CA TYR A 324 25.48 -12.41 -4.04
C TYR A 324 24.52 -11.61 -3.17
N GLU A 325 23.53 -10.96 -3.79
CA GLU A 325 22.52 -10.15 -3.10
C GLU A 325 21.13 -10.71 -3.41
N SER A 326 20.29 -10.79 -2.38
CA SER A 326 18.90 -11.20 -2.49
C SER A 326 18.03 -10.34 -1.57
N SER A 327 16.88 -9.87 -2.07
CA SER A 327 16.00 -8.94 -1.37
C SER A 327 14.55 -9.43 -1.31
N THR A 328 13.80 -8.77 -0.45
CA THR A 328 12.40 -9.06 -0.10
C THR A 328 11.42 -8.13 -0.84
N LYS A 329 11.67 -7.85 -2.14
CA LYS A 329 10.96 -6.83 -2.94
C LYS A 329 9.46 -6.71 -2.60
N ASP A 330 8.97 -5.47 -2.62
CA ASP A 330 7.58 -5.09 -2.36
C ASP A 330 7.13 -5.09 -0.88
N LEU A 331 8.07 -5.26 0.07
CA LEU A 331 7.77 -5.16 1.51
C LEU A 331 8.60 -4.07 2.22
N TYR A 332 7.94 -3.00 2.66
CA TYR A 332 8.57 -1.88 3.39
C TYR A 332 8.30 -2.00 4.90
N LEU A 333 9.37 -2.15 5.69
CA LEU A 333 9.30 -2.57 7.11
C LEU A 333 9.82 -1.50 8.08
N ILE A 334 9.50 -0.23 7.78
CA ILE A 334 9.99 0.97 8.50
C ILE A 334 8.86 1.77 9.14
N ASP A 335 7.74 1.10 9.45
CA ASP A 335 6.52 1.68 10.00
C ASP A 335 6.56 1.87 11.54
N ASN A 336 7.72 1.61 12.15
CA ASN A 336 7.93 1.60 13.59
C ASN A 336 6.99 0.63 14.35
N GLN A 337 6.53 -0.44 13.69
CA GLN A 337 5.88 -1.59 14.29
C GLN A 337 6.89 -2.73 14.49
N TRP A 338 6.46 -3.77 15.20
CA TRP A 338 7.26 -4.98 15.37
C TRP A 338 7.06 -5.88 14.16
N HIS A 339 8.16 -6.20 13.49
CA HIS A 339 8.20 -7.20 12.43
C HIS A 339 8.98 -8.43 12.87
N TYR A 340 8.43 -9.62 12.62
CA TYR A 340 9.07 -10.90 12.86
C TYR A 340 9.87 -11.33 11.63
N VAL A 341 11.10 -11.77 11.82
CA VAL A 341 11.96 -12.25 10.75
C VAL A 341 12.55 -13.59 11.14
N GLN A 342 12.42 -14.57 10.24
CA GLN A 342 13.08 -15.85 10.33
C GLN A 342 13.87 -16.13 9.05
N ILE A 343 15.17 -16.31 9.19
CA ILE A 343 16.06 -16.70 8.10
C ILE A 343 16.53 -18.12 8.38
N LYS A 344 16.21 -19.03 7.46
CA LYS A 344 16.55 -20.45 7.56
C LYS A 344 17.47 -20.85 6.42
N ARG A 345 18.69 -21.24 6.77
CA ARG A 345 19.64 -21.89 5.86
C ARG A 345 19.57 -23.40 6.07
N LYS A 346 19.36 -24.17 5.01
CA LYS A 346 19.40 -25.63 5.01
C LYS A 346 20.29 -26.08 3.86
N TYR A 347 21.46 -26.64 4.18
CA TYR A 347 22.51 -26.91 3.22
C TYR A 347 22.90 -25.65 2.44
N GLU A 348 22.79 -25.66 1.11
CA GLU A 348 23.10 -24.55 0.23
C GLU A 348 21.97 -23.52 0.12
N GLN A 349 20.74 -23.84 0.56
CA GLN A 349 19.57 -22.98 0.33
C GLN A 349 19.27 -22.09 1.53
N ILE A 350 19.01 -20.80 1.26
CA ILE A 350 18.49 -19.84 2.24
C ILE A 350 17.02 -19.56 1.92
N THR A 351 16.20 -19.56 2.96
CA THR A 351 14.79 -19.17 2.92
C THR A 351 14.54 -18.10 3.97
N MET A 352 13.64 -17.16 3.67
CA MET A 352 13.26 -16.10 4.60
C MET A 352 11.74 -16.07 4.78
N MET A 353 11.32 -15.80 6.00
CA MET A 353 9.95 -15.49 6.36
C MET A 353 9.96 -14.13 7.07
N ILE A 354 9.09 -13.23 6.65
CA ILE A 354 8.85 -11.94 7.32
C ILE A 354 7.38 -11.86 7.65
N ASP A 355 7.06 -11.64 8.93
CA ASP A 355 5.70 -11.64 9.47
C ASP A 355 4.91 -12.88 9.03
N GLU A 356 3.95 -12.69 8.12
CA GLU A 356 3.06 -13.72 7.57
C GLU A 356 3.38 -14.05 6.10
N TYR A 357 4.47 -13.54 5.53
CA TYR A 357 4.86 -13.74 4.14
C TYR A 357 6.08 -14.68 4.03
N HIS A 358 5.89 -15.79 3.31
CA HIS A 358 7.00 -16.61 2.82
C HIS A 358 7.55 -15.97 1.55
N LEU A 359 8.68 -15.28 1.68
CA LEU A 359 9.28 -14.59 0.54
C LEU A 359 10.28 -15.52 -0.14
N GLN A 360 10.01 -15.81 -1.42
CA GLN A 360 10.98 -16.47 -2.27
C GLN A 360 12.05 -15.44 -2.66
N LEU A 361 13.26 -15.68 -2.20
CA LEU A 361 14.43 -14.85 -2.53
C LEU A 361 14.65 -14.89 -4.05
N GLU A 362 14.75 -13.71 -4.70
CA GLU A 362 14.86 -13.61 -6.17
C GLU A 362 16.07 -14.37 -6.75
N ASN A 363 17.16 -14.39 -5.99
CA ASN A 363 18.36 -15.11 -6.32
C ASN A 363 18.60 -16.20 -5.27
N ASP A 364 18.64 -17.46 -5.71
CA ASP A 364 19.12 -18.59 -4.89
C ASP A 364 20.59 -18.34 -4.54
N ILE A 365 20.85 -17.80 -3.34
CA ILE A 365 22.20 -17.73 -2.80
C ILE A 365 22.60 -19.16 -2.40
N LYS A 366 23.49 -19.79 -3.17
CA LYS A 366 24.09 -21.09 -2.82
C LYS A 366 25.36 -20.89 -2.01
N ILE A 367 25.30 -21.34 -0.76
CA ILE A 367 26.48 -21.35 0.12
C ILE A 367 27.11 -22.74 0.05
N ASP A 368 28.10 -22.90 -0.83
CA ASP A 368 28.74 -24.19 -1.17
C ASP A 368 29.63 -24.79 -0.05
N GLN A 369 29.84 -24.07 1.07
CA GLN A 369 30.74 -24.48 2.13
C GLN A 369 30.01 -24.73 3.46
N LEU A 370 30.41 -25.78 4.17
CA LEU A 370 30.10 -25.97 5.60
C LEU A 370 30.48 -24.70 6.36
N SER A 371 29.50 -24.06 6.98
CA SER A 371 29.71 -22.79 7.67
C SER A 371 30.26 -23.04 9.07
N ASN A 372 31.32 -22.30 9.36
CA ASN A 372 31.80 -22.11 10.72
C ASN A 372 31.07 -20.90 11.31
N LEU A 373 30.53 -21.04 12.51
CA LEU A 373 29.94 -19.96 13.28
C LEU A 373 30.81 -19.72 14.52
N LYS A 374 31.32 -18.49 14.68
CA LYS A 374 32.06 -18.12 15.89
C LYS A 374 31.72 -16.71 16.35
N ASP A 375 31.72 -15.72 15.45
CA ASP A 375 31.48 -14.33 15.81
C ASP A 375 30.34 -13.71 14.99
N ILE A 376 29.39 -13.07 15.69
CA ILE A 376 28.25 -12.38 15.10
C ILE A 376 28.18 -10.97 15.64
N PHE A 377 28.12 -10.00 14.73
CA PHE A 377 27.80 -8.62 15.06
C PHE A 377 26.32 -8.33 14.86
N ILE A 378 25.73 -7.55 15.76
CA ILE A 378 24.30 -7.23 15.80
C ILE A 378 24.13 -5.71 15.92
N GLY A 379 23.28 -5.13 15.08
CA GLY A 379 22.96 -3.70 15.05
C GLY A 379 24.05 -2.80 14.46
N GLY A 380 25.05 -3.36 13.80
CA GLY A 380 26.19 -2.66 13.22
C GLY A 380 27.46 -3.51 13.29
N ASN A 381 28.58 -3.00 12.80
CA ASN A 381 29.90 -3.64 12.95
C ASN A 381 31.00 -2.57 13.14
N THR A 382 32.27 -2.97 13.09
CA THR A 382 33.41 -2.07 13.21
C THR A 382 33.69 -1.22 11.96
N ASN A 383 33.00 -1.46 10.86
CA ASN A 383 33.21 -0.76 9.59
C ASN A 383 32.26 0.46 9.52
N GLU A 384 32.84 1.65 9.43
CA GLU A 384 32.07 2.91 9.39
C GLU A 384 31.25 3.11 8.12
N ASN A 385 31.50 2.32 7.06
CA ASN A 385 30.75 2.40 5.80
C ASN A 385 29.35 1.77 5.89
N PHE A 386 29.01 1.07 6.97
CA PHE A 386 27.67 0.52 7.18
C PHE A 386 26.87 1.38 8.15
N ASP A 387 25.63 1.69 7.77
CA ASP A 387 24.68 2.34 8.65
C ASP A 387 24.42 1.46 9.88
N LYS A 388 24.63 2.03 11.08
CA LYS A 388 24.35 1.33 12.33
C LYS A 388 22.86 1.35 12.61
N TYR A 389 22.37 0.31 13.26
CA TYR A 389 20.95 0.15 13.52
C TYR A 389 20.46 1.18 14.54
N TYR A 390 19.34 1.82 14.22
CA TYR A 390 18.58 2.68 15.11
C TYR A 390 17.19 2.08 15.27
N GLY A 391 16.83 1.71 16.49
CA GLY A 391 15.60 0.98 16.78
C GLY A 391 15.83 -0.12 17.79
N CYS A 392 14.96 -1.13 17.75
CA CYS A 392 14.94 -2.17 18.78
C CYS A 392 14.96 -3.56 18.15
N LEU A 393 15.61 -4.50 18.82
CA LEU A 393 15.60 -5.92 18.47
C LEU A 393 15.15 -6.72 19.69
N LYS A 394 14.27 -7.71 19.50
CA LYS A 394 13.90 -8.66 20.57
C LYS A 394 13.83 -10.08 20.05
N ASP A 395 13.81 -11.03 20.99
CA ASP A 395 13.70 -12.47 20.70
C ASP A 395 14.76 -12.98 19.71
N ILE A 396 15.99 -12.44 19.78
CA ILE A 396 17.09 -12.86 18.91
C ILE A 396 17.53 -14.25 19.35
N SER A 397 17.28 -15.25 18.50
CA SER A 397 17.70 -16.62 18.74
C SER A 397 18.33 -17.23 17.49
N ILE A 398 19.32 -18.09 17.72
CA ILE A 398 19.98 -18.86 16.67
C ILE A 398 19.86 -20.33 17.02
N ILE A 399 19.27 -21.10 16.10
CA ILE A 399 19.13 -22.55 16.21
C ILE A 399 20.08 -23.19 15.21
N ILE A 400 20.95 -24.06 15.70
CA ILE A 400 21.95 -24.78 14.90
C ILE A 400 21.61 -26.27 14.92
N ASN A 401 21.62 -26.87 13.74
CA ASN A 401 21.39 -28.31 13.54
C ASN A 401 20.08 -28.83 14.19
N ASP A 402 19.04 -27.99 14.21
CA ASP A 402 17.71 -28.24 14.82
C ASP A 402 17.74 -28.74 16.28
N THR A 403 18.88 -28.59 16.97
CA THR A 403 19.13 -29.21 18.30
C THR A 403 19.70 -28.23 19.32
N LEU A 404 20.50 -27.28 18.88
CA LEU A 404 21.16 -26.31 19.76
C LEU A 404 20.54 -24.93 19.56
N THR A 405 19.82 -24.44 20.58
CA THR A 405 19.22 -23.10 20.59
C THR A 405 20.04 -22.16 21.46
N TYR A 406 20.48 -21.04 20.88
CA TYR A 406 21.17 -19.95 21.56
C TYR A 406 20.24 -18.74 21.60
N SER A 407 19.76 -18.37 22.79
CA SER A 407 19.02 -17.13 23.01
C SER A 407 19.99 -15.97 23.23
N ILE A 408 20.21 -15.18 22.19
CA ILE A 408 21.19 -14.08 22.22
C ILE A 408 20.63 -12.88 22.99
N SER A 409 19.33 -12.62 22.88
CA SER A 409 18.69 -11.56 23.68
C SER A 409 18.88 -11.80 25.18
N ASP A 410 18.64 -13.03 25.66
CA ASP A 410 18.82 -13.38 27.07
C ASP A 410 20.28 -13.21 27.53
N TYR A 411 21.24 -13.57 26.68
CA TYR A 411 22.66 -13.40 26.98
C TYR A 411 23.03 -11.94 27.24
N PHE A 412 22.63 -11.02 26.35
CA PHE A 412 22.97 -9.60 26.50
C PHE A 412 22.15 -8.92 27.60
N LEU A 413 20.89 -9.30 27.81
CA LEU A 413 20.07 -8.77 28.90
C LEU A 413 20.63 -9.19 30.27
N ASN A 414 21.16 -10.40 30.39
CA ASN A 414 21.84 -10.85 31.61
C ASN A 414 23.13 -10.07 31.89
N ILE A 415 23.87 -9.66 30.86
CA ILE A 415 25.07 -8.83 31.00
C ILE A 415 24.71 -7.36 31.33
N GLN A 416 23.67 -6.81 30.71
CA GLN A 416 23.22 -5.43 30.92
C GLN A 416 22.60 -5.19 32.31
N ASN A 417 22.03 -6.22 32.97
CA ASN A 417 21.48 -6.12 34.33
C ASN A 417 22.50 -5.70 35.42
N ASN A 418 23.81 -5.61 35.11
CA ASN A 418 24.82 -5.07 36.04
C ASN A 418 25.04 -3.55 35.93
N ASN A 419 24.41 -2.87 34.97
CA ASN A 419 24.50 -1.42 34.81
C ASN A 419 23.08 -0.82 34.84
N GLU A 420 22.78 -0.05 35.89
CA GLU A 420 21.49 0.64 36.09
C GLU A 420 21.26 1.73 35.02
N ASN A 421 20.83 1.38 33.81
CA ASN A 421 20.19 2.28 32.84
C ASN A 421 19.63 1.47 31.66
N ASN A 422 18.53 0.74 31.88
CA ASN A 422 17.81 0.07 30.79
C ASN A 422 16.97 1.12 30.03
N LEU A 423 17.53 1.70 28.97
CA LEU A 423 16.76 2.46 27.99
C LEU A 423 15.74 1.52 27.33
N ARG A 424 14.45 1.71 27.62
CA ARG A 424 13.35 1.02 26.93
C ARG A 424 13.29 1.46 25.47
N CYS A 425 12.78 0.62 24.58
CA CYS A 425 12.58 0.96 23.17
C CYS A 425 11.75 2.25 22.98
N SER A 426 10.77 2.47 23.86
CA SER A 426 9.95 3.68 23.93
C SER A 426 10.70 4.95 24.36
N SER A 427 11.90 4.82 24.93
CA SER A 427 12.75 5.92 25.42
C SER A 427 13.89 6.31 24.46
N LEU A 428 13.96 5.71 23.26
CA LEU A 428 14.85 6.19 22.19
C LEU A 428 14.50 7.60 21.69
N LEU A 429 13.28 8.06 21.99
CA LEU A 429 12.97 9.48 22.05
C LEU A 429 13.60 10.00 23.35
N ASN A 430 14.77 10.63 23.29
CA ASN A 430 15.00 11.77 24.17
C ASN A 430 14.18 12.89 23.54
N PRO A 431 12.92 13.13 23.97
CA PRO A 431 12.15 14.24 23.42
C PRO A 431 12.94 15.52 23.69
N ILE A 432 13.20 16.28 22.64
CA ILE A 432 13.74 17.62 22.78
C ILE A 432 12.57 18.47 23.28
N GLU A 433 12.65 18.93 24.53
CA GLU A 433 11.63 19.81 25.10
C GLU A 433 11.87 21.26 24.66
N PHE A 434 10.93 21.81 23.91
CA PHE A 434 10.89 23.23 23.57
C PHE A 434 10.03 23.96 24.62
N LEU A 435 10.69 24.53 25.64
CA LEU A 435 10.02 25.11 26.81
C LEU A 435 9.22 26.38 26.50
N ILE A 436 9.58 27.10 25.44
CA ILE A 436 8.92 28.34 24.98
C ILE A 436 8.77 28.33 23.46
N SER A 437 7.80 29.07 22.93
CA SER A 437 7.50 29.12 21.49
C SER A 437 8.62 29.67 20.61
N SER A 438 9.60 30.38 21.20
CA SER A 438 10.77 30.88 20.50
C SER A 438 11.97 29.93 20.54
N SER A 439 11.87 28.79 21.23
CA SER A 439 12.92 27.77 21.23
C SER A 439 12.95 27.06 19.88
N PHE A 440 14.12 26.96 19.27
CA PHE A 440 14.32 26.21 18.04
C PHE A 440 15.67 25.49 18.08
N LEU A 441 15.83 24.51 17.20
CA LEU A 441 17.07 23.79 17.01
C LEU A 441 17.39 23.78 15.52
N SER A 442 18.62 24.14 15.15
CA SER A 442 19.06 24.21 13.75
C SER A 442 20.11 23.16 13.44
N PHE A 443 19.97 22.53 12.27
CA PHE A 443 20.95 21.59 11.73
C PHE A 443 21.34 22.06 10.32
N GLU A 444 22.63 21.99 9.99
CA GLU A 444 23.08 22.16 8.60
C GLU A 444 22.93 20.83 7.85
N LEU A 445 22.21 20.86 6.72
CA LEU A 445 22.08 19.72 5.82
C LEU A 445 23.30 19.65 4.90
N SER A 446 23.89 18.48 4.73
CA SER A 446 24.98 18.27 3.76
C SER A 446 24.49 18.49 2.33
N GLU A 447 25.37 18.89 1.40
CA GLU A 447 25.03 19.11 -0.02
C GLU A 447 24.35 17.88 -0.66
N TYR A 448 24.76 16.66 -0.27
CA TYR A 448 24.14 15.41 -0.71
C TYR A 448 22.69 15.25 -0.24
N LEU A 449 22.40 15.55 1.03
CA LEU A 449 21.03 15.52 1.56
C LEU A 449 20.15 16.63 0.96
N GLN A 450 20.74 17.80 0.65
CA GLN A 450 20.04 18.89 -0.03
C GLN A 450 19.61 18.50 -1.45
N GLN A 451 20.42 17.72 -2.17
CA GLN A 451 20.03 17.16 -3.47
C GLN A 451 18.93 16.10 -3.32
N MET A 452 19.05 15.19 -2.34
CA MET A 452 18.06 14.13 -2.08
C MET A 452 16.67 14.67 -1.66
N ILE A 453 16.61 15.78 -0.91
CA ILE A 453 15.37 16.42 -0.45
C ILE A 453 14.42 16.74 -1.61
N ASN A 454 14.95 17.06 -2.78
CA ASN A 454 14.15 17.42 -3.96
C ASN A 454 13.55 16.21 -4.70
N TYR A 455 13.98 14.98 -4.40
CA TYR A 455 13.56 13.77 -5.11
C TYR A 455 12.78 12.79 -4.23
N GLN A 456 13.17 12.64 -2.97
CA GLN A 456 12.42 11.85 -1.99
C GLN A 456 12.85 12.25 -0.59
N LEU A 457 11.97 12.96 0.12
CA LEU A 457 12.21 13.33 1.50
C LEU A 457 11.15 12.72 2.40
N ASN A 458 11.59 11.78 3.23
CA ASN A 458 10.76 11.19 4.25
C ASN A 458 11.26 11.64 5.62
N ILE A 459 10.60 12.65 6.18
CA ILE A 459 10.83 13.11 7.56
C ILE A 459 9.77 12.46 8.45
N SER A 460 10.21 11.69 9.44
CA SER A 460 9.33 11.17 10.49
C SER A 460 9.78 11.69 11.86
N PHE A 461 8.89 12.33 12.61
CA PHE A 461 9.09 12.66 14.02
C PHE A 461 7.77 12.55 14.78
N HIS A 462 7.85 12.37 16.10
CA HIS A 462 6.71 12.38 17.01
C HIS A 462 6.80 13.63 17.89
N PHE A 463 5.68 14.27 18.20
CA PHE A 463 5.63 15.43 19.09
C PHE A 463 4.38 15.38 20.00
N GLN A 464 4.45 16.08 21.13
CA GLN A 464 3.34 16.29 22.05
C GLN A 464 3.28 17.77 22.41
N THR A 465 2.09 18.38 22.41
CA THR A 465 1.91 19.80 22.70
C THR A 465 0.55 20.08 23.37
N TYR A 466 0.49 21.14 24.18
CA TYR A 466 -0.77 21.72 24.69
C TYR A 466 -1.21 22.95 23.88
N SER A 467 -0.34 23.47 23.02
CA SER A 467 -0.62 24.65 22.19
C SER A 467 -1.50 24.27 21.00
N SER A 468 -2.46 25.12 20.66
CA SER A 468 -3.27 24.96 19.45
C SER A 468 -2.44 25.16 18.18
N ASP A 469 -1.39 25.98 18.25
CA ASP A 469 -0.59 26.41 17.09
C ASP A 469 0.91 26.45 17.43
N ALA A 470 1.77 25.88 16.58
CA ALA A 470 3.23 25.92 16.71
C ALA A 470 3.93 25.59 15.37
N ILE A 471 5.16 26.11 15.19
CA ILE A 471 6.05 25.70 14.08
C ILE A 471 6.92 24.55 14.57
N LEU A 472 6.79 23.36 13.97
CA LEU A 472 7.50 22.14 14.40
C LEU A 472 8.77 21.87 13.59
N LEU A 473 8.75 22.18 12.31
CA LEU A 473 9.87 22.01 11.39
C LEU A 473 9.88 23.19 10.43
N TYR A 474 11.03 23.81 10.27
CA TYR A 474 11.24 24.89 9.32
C TYR A 474 12.56 24.67 8.63
N SER A 475 12.50 24.41 7.33
CA SER A 475 13.67 24.40 6.46
C SER A 475 13.65 25.67 5.63
N THR A 476 14.80 26.31 5.51
CA THR A 476 14.98 27.45 4.60
C THR A 476 15.11 27.00 3.15
N ASN A 477 15.23 25.69 2.89
CA ASN A 477 15.00 25.12 1.56
C ASN A 477 13.50 24.88 1.38
N LYS A 478 12.91 25.50 0.35
CA LYS A 478 11.51 25.39 -0.08
C LYS A 478 11.02 23.93 -0.06
N MET A 479 10.44 23.51 1.06
CA MET A 479 9.82 22.19 1.20
C MET A 479 8.31 22.32 1.12
N GLY A 480 7.79 21.82 0.00
CA GLY A 480 6.40 21.81 -0.42
C GLY A 480 6.42 21.84 -1.93
N GLN A 481 5.68 20.95 -2.62
CA GLN A 481 5.52 21.07 -4.08
C GLN A 481 4.96 22.45 -4.47
N THR A 482 4.41 23.19 -3.50
CA THR A 482 3.92 24.54 -3.64
C THR A 482 4.73 25.56 -2.82
N LEU A 483 4.93 26.75 -3.37
CA LEU A 483 5.58 27.92 -2.78
C LEU A 483 4.71 28.57 -1.69
N SER A 484 5.32 29.45 -0.88
CA SER A 484 4.59 30.30 0.08
C SER A 484 3.71 31.35 -0.60
N GLU A 485 4.08 31.75 -1.82
CA GLU A 485 3.35 32.65 -2.70
C GLU A 485 3.56 32.20 -4.16
N PRO A 486 2.58 32.40 -5.05
CA PRO A 486 2.70 31.96 -6.43
C PRO A 486 3.64 32.87 -7.22
N VAL A 487 4.43 32.27 -8.11
CA VAL A 487 5.16 33.01 -9.14
C VAL A 487 4.19 33.34 -10.28
N THR A 488 3.71 34.58 -10.26
CA THR A 488 2.67 35.09 -11.18
C THR A 488 3.24 35.73 -12.45
N SER A 489 4.57 35.80 -12.58
CA SER A 489 5.23 36.24 -13.80
C SER A 489 4.89 35.31 -14.96
N LYS A 490 4.51 35.88 -16.10
CA LYS A 490 4.12 35.14 -17.29
C LYS A 490 5.18 35.30 -18.37
N ASN A 491 5.47 34.22 -19.10
CA ASN A 491 6.28 34.26 -20.31
C ASN A 491 5.35 34.06 -21.50
N SER A 492 5.11 35.13 -22.25
CA SER A 492 4.15 35.17 -23.35
C SER A 492 4.84 35.39 -24.68
N GLN A 493 4.38 34.69 -25.71
CA GLN A 493 4.92 34.80 -27.07
C GLN A 493 3.76 34.91 -28.07
N LYS A 494 4.01 35.66 -29.15
CA LYS A 494 3.07 35.79 -30.27
C LYS A 494 3.79 35.49 -31.58
N VAL A 495 3.14 34.69 -32.43
CA VAL A 495 3.56 34.45 -33.80
C VAL A 495 2.35 34.53 -34.73
N GLU A 496 2.52 35.08 -35.94
CA GLU A 496 1.40 35.35 -36.85
C GLU A 496 1.80 35.17 -38.32
N ASN A 497 0.88 34.64 -39.12
CA ASN A 497 0.93 34.65 -40.58
C ASN A 497 -0.48 34.90 -41.14
N HIS A 498 -0.67 34.78 -42.46
CA HIS A 498 -1.98 35.02 -43.10
C HIS A 498 -3.07 33.99 -42.74
N LEU A 499 -2.71 32.83 -42.19
CA LEU A 499 -3.65 31.77 -41.82
C LEU A 499 -3.90 31.69 -40.31
N TYR A 500 -2.91 32.06 -39.50
CA TYR A 500 -2.91 31.82 -38.06
C TYR A 500 -2.39 33.03 -37.29
N SER A 501 -3.05 33.36 -36.18
CA SER A 501 -2.53 34.26 -35.15
C SER A 501 -2.45 33.46 -33.85
N VAL A 502 -1.23 33.19 -33.38
CA VAL A 502 -0.98 32.26 -32.28
C VAL A 502 -0.36 33.01 -31.11
N GLY A 503 -0.98 32.85 -29.94
CA GLY A 503 -0.45 33.33 -28.68
C GLY A 503 -0.16 32.14 -27.77
N SER A 504 0.98 32.15 -27.09
CA SER A 504 1.23 31.26 -25.97
C SER A 504 1.56 32.04 -24.72
N SER A 505 1.27 31.45 -23.57
CA SER A 505 1.70 32.00 -22.29
C SER A 505 1.92 30.87 -21.30
N SER A 506 2.92 31.03 -20.44
CA SER A 506 3.27 30.05 -19.42
C SER A 506 3.56 30.73 -18.08
N MET A 507 3.12 30.13 -16.98
CA MET A 507 3.22 30.66 -15.62
C MET A 507 3.51 29.50 -14.64
N GLN A 508 4.52 29.68 -13.79
CA GLN A 508 4.90 28.67 -12.81
C GLN A 508 3.81 28.45 -11.75
N GLY A 509 3.11 29.51 -11.36
CA GLY A 509 2.04 29.41 -10.38
C GLY A 509 2.60 29.04 -9.01
N TRP A 510 1.97 28.10 -8.33
CA TRP A 510 2.38 27.72 -6.99
C TRP A 510 3.51 26.70 -6.97
N ARG A 511 3.84 26.00 -8.06
CA ARG A 511 4.90 24.98 -8.05
C ARG A 511 6.29 25.53 -7.72
N ILE A 512 7.19 24.70 -7.18
CA ILE A 512 8.59 25.10 -6.89
C ILE A 512 9.34 25.50 -8.16
N ASN A 513 9.13 24.76 -9.25
CA ASN A 513 9.77 24.94 -10.54
C ASN A 513 8.71 25.01 -11.65
N MET A 514 9.09 25.57 -12.78
CA MET A 514 8.33 25.47 -14.03
C MET A 514 8.81 24.23 -14.81
N GLU A 515 8.00 23.18 -14.79
CA GLU A 515 8.30 21.88 -15.41
C GLU A 515 7.73 21.79 -16.84
N ASP A 516 6.66 22.55 -17.12
CA ASP A 516 6.05 22.61 -18.45
C ASP A 516 6.97 23.19 -19.54
N ALA A 517 6.69 22.76 -20.77
CA ALA A 517 7.21 23.37 -21.99
C ALA A 517 6.11 23.46 -23.06
N HIS A 518 6.33 24.29 -24.09
CA HIS A 518 5.42 24.35 -25.23
C HIS A 518 6.16 24.69 -26.53
N THR A 519 5.51 24.40 -27.65
CA THR A 519 6.03 24.65 -29.01
C THR A 519 4.92 25.23 -29.88
N HIS A 520 5.21 26.28 -30.65
CA HIS A 520 4.27 26.82 -31.64
C HIS A 520 4.98 27.21 -32.95
N LEU A 521 5.07 26.27 -33.88
CA LEU A 521 5.73 26.43 -35.17
C LEU A 521 4.68 26.67 -36.26
N LEU A 522 4.71 27.84 -36.90
CA LEU A 522 3.86 28.13 -38.07
C LEU A 522 4.32 27.43 -39.36
N SER A 523 5.51 26.82 -39.33
CA SER A 523 6.03 25.99 -40.42
C SER A 523 7.09 25.05 -39.85
N LEU A 524 6.98 23.76 -40.11
CA LEU A 524 8.04 22.81 -39.76
C LEU A 524 9.27 23.00 -40.66
N PRO A 525 10.49 22.82 -40.14
CA PRO A 525 11.71 22.82 -40.95
C PRO A 525 11.66 21.79 -42.09
N GLU A 526 11.06 20.62 -41.83
CA GLU A 526 10.95 19.50 -42.77
C GLU A 526 9.81 19.66 -43.79
N ASP A 527 8.77 20.43 -43.43
CA ASP A 527 7.62 20.71 -44.30
C ASP A 527 7.04 22.10 -44.00
N LYS A 528 7.31 23.05 -44.92
CA LYS A 528 6.90 24.45 -44.77
C LYS A 528 5.39 24.67 -44.79
N ASN A 529 4.62 23.71 -45.29
CA ASN A 529 3.16 23.80 -45.34
C ASN A 529 2.49 23.19 -44.09
N CYS A 530 3.30 22.68 -43.15
CA CYS A 530 2.82 22.01 -41.95
C CYS A 530 3.05 22.89 -40.73
N THR A 531 2.00 23.15 -39.96
CA THR A 531 2.12 23.83 -38.66
C THR A 531 2.11 22.81 -37.52
N PHE A 532 2.75 23.13 -36.41
CA PHE A 532 2.84 22.25 -35.24
C PHE A 532 2.73 23.05 -33.94
N PHE A 533 1.76 22.70 -33.12
CA PHE A 533 1.52 23.29 -31.80
C PHE A 533 1.53 22.18 -30.76
N ALA A 534 2.19 22.36 -29.63
CA ALA A 534 2.22 21.36 -28.57
C ALA A 534 2.38 21.98 -27.18
N VAL A 535 1.83 21.29 -26.19
CA VAL A 535 2.03 21.55 -24.76
C VAL A 535 2.54 20.26 -24.13
N TYR A 536 3.54 20.42 -23.26
CA TYR A 536 4.18 19.36 -22.50
C TYR A 536 4.10 19.74 -21.03
N ASP A 537 3.22 19.07 -20.30
CA ASP A 537 3.07 19.25 -18.85
C ASP A 537 4.06 18.30 -18.17
N GLY A 538 5.04 18.84 -17.47
CA GLY A 538 6.16 18.09 -16.93
C GLY A 538 5.93 17.70 -15.47
N HIS A 539 6.36 16.51 -15.08
CA HIS A 539 6.34 16.09 -13.67
C HIS A 539 7.63 15.38 -13.28
N GLY A 540 8.07 15.58 -12.03
CA GLY A 540 9.31 14.98 -11.52
C GLY A 540 10.58 15.60 -12.11
N GLY A 541 10.46 16.73 -12.81
CA GLY A 541 11.53 17.46 -13.48
C GLY A 541 11.14 18.00 -14.85
N ALA A 542 11.72 19.14 -15.24
CA ALA A 542 11.44 19.79 -16.54
C ALA A 542 12.14 19.11 -17.74
N LYS A 543 13.04 18.14 -17.50
CA LYS A 543 13.99 17.65 -18.52
C LYS A 543 13.28 16.96 -19.69
N VAL A 544 12.33 16.06 -19.40
CA VAL A 544 11.60 15.30 -20.42
C VAL A 544 10.67 16.23 -21.22
N ALA A 545 9.98 17.16 -20.56
CA ALA A 545 9.15 18.17 -21.21
C ALA A 545 9.97 19.08 -22.16
N GLN A 546 11.11 19.59 -21.69
CA GLN A 546 12.01 20.43 -22.48
C GLN A 546 12.63 19.68 -23.67
N HIS A 547 13.02 18.41 -23.46
CA HIS A 547 13.54 17.57 -24.55
C HIS A 547 12.46 17.28 -25.59
N SER A 548 11.24 16.95 -25.15
CA SER A 548 10.08 16.72 -26.01
C SER A 548 9.72 17.96 -26.84
N CYS A 549 9.71 19.13 -26.21
CA CYS A 549 9.51 20.43 -26.87
C CYS A 549 10.50 20.65 -28.03
N LYS A 550 11.77 20.30 -27.85
CA LYS A 550 12.81 20.52 -28.86
C LYS A 550 12.82 19.50 -29.99
N HIS A 551 12.35 18.27 -29.76
CA HIS A 551 12.66 17.16 -30.67
C HIS A 551 11.45 16.37 -31.21
N LEU A 552 10.32 16.35 -30.50
CA LEU A 552 9.18 15.50 -30.89
C LEU A 552 8.65 15.82 -32.29
N HIS A 553 8.52 17.11 -32.63
CA HIS A 553 8.03 17.56 -33.94
C HIS A 553 8.91 17.07 -35.10
N THR A 554 10.23 17.16 -34.94
CA THR A 554 11.21 16.64 -35.90
C THR A 554 11.15 15.12 -35.99
N ARG A 555 10.92 14.40 -34.89
CA ARG A 555 10.77 12.95 -34.90
C ARG A 555 9.52 12.50 -35.66
N ILE A 556 8.39 13.19 -35.48
CA ILE A 556 7.15 12.93 -36.23
C ILE A 556 7.35 13.24 -37.73
N ALA A 557 7.93 14.39 -38.06
CA ALA A 557 8.10 14.83 -39.46
C ALA A 557 9.06 13.94 -40.25
N ASN A 558 10.04 13.32 -39.57
CA ASN A 558 11.01 12.42 -40.21
C ASN A 558 10.50 10.98 -40.39
N GLN A 559 9.34 10.63 -39.83
CA GLN A 559 8.76 9.30 -40.04
C GLN A 559 8.51 9.02 -41.53
N PRO A 560 8.78 7.80 -42.02
CA PRO A 560 8.48 7.44 -43.41
C PRO A 560 7.01 7.67 -43.78
N ASP A 561 6.10 7.38 -42.85
CA ASP A 561 4.66 7.57 -43.01
C ASP A 561 4.28 9.04 -43.24
N PHE A 562 5.03 10.00 -42.68
CA PHE A 562 4.81 11.42 -42.86
C PHE A 562 5.00 11.83 -44.33
N LYS A 563 6.08 11.33 -44.96
CA LYS A 563 6.40 11.57 -46.37
C LYS A 563 5.41 10.88 -47.32
N GLN A 564 4.79 9.79 -46.87
CA GLN A 564 3.74 9.07 -47.60
C GLN A 564 2.35 9.71 -47.42
N GLY A 565 2.21 10.74 -46.58
CA GLY A 565 0.94 11.42 -46.30
C GLY A 565 0.08 10.72 -45.24
N ASN A 566 0.56 9.66 -44.60
CA ASN A 566 -0.11 8.99 -43.48
C ASN A 566 0.32 9.61 -42.15
N ILE A 567 -0.20 10.82 -41.89
CA ILE A 567 0.20 11.63 -40.74
C ILE A 567 -0.21 10.98 -39.41
N GLU A 568 -1.35 10.29 -39.35
CA GLU A 568 -1.79 9.59 -38.14
C GLU A 568 -0.79 8.51 -37.71
N ALA A 569 -0.33 7.68 -38.65
CA ALA A 569 0.69 6.68 -38.38
C ALA A 569 2.03 7.32 -38.01
N ALA A 570 2.39 8.43 -38.66
CA ALA A 570 3.60 9.18 -38.34
C ALA A 570 3.60 9.71 -36.89
N ILE A 571 2.46 10.24 -36.41
CA ILE A 571 2.32 10.69 -35.02
C ILE A 571 2.47 9.50 -34.07
N ARG A 572 1.75 8.39 -34.29
CA ARG A 572 1.81 7.20 -33.42
C ARG A 572 3.22 6.64 -33.29
N LYS A 573 3.90 6.42 -34.42
CA LYS A 573 5.27 5.90 -34.43
C LYS A 573 6.26 6.93 -33.89
N GLY A 574 6.09 8.21 -34.23
CA GLY A 574 6.94 9.30 -33.77
C GLY A 574 7.02 9.38 -32.25
N TYR A 575 5.88 9.25 -31.55
CA TYR A 575 5.86 9.22 -30.08
C TYR A 575 6.55 7.99 -29.50
N ILE A 576 6.21 6.78 -29.99
CA ILE A 576 6.76 5.52 -29.45
C ILE A 576 8.27 5.42 -29.69
N GLU A 577 8.75 5.75 -30.89
CA GLU A 577 10.17 5.70 -31.22
C GLU A 577 10.96 6.76 -30.45
N PHE A 578 10.40 7.96 -30.28
CA PHE A 578 11.04 9.02 -29.50
C PHE A 578 11.15 8.67 -28.02
N ASP A 579 10.09 8.10 -27.43
CA ASP A 579 10.12 7.61 -26.04
C ASP A 579 11.16 6.50 -25.86
N LYS A 580 11.23 5.57 -26.82
CA LYS A 580 12.25 4.52 -26.83
C LYS A 580 13.66 5.08 -26.95
N GLU A 581 13.88 6.08 -27.79
CA GLU A 581 15.17 6.77 -27.91
C GLU A 581 15.59 7.38 -26.57
N MET A 582 14.69 8.10 -25.90
CA MET A 582 14.96 8.66 -24.58
C MET A 582 15.24 7.56 -23.53
N SER A 583 14.60 6.39 -23.63
CA SER A 583 14.87 5.26 -22.71
C SER A 583 16.26 4.62 -22.89
N LEU A 584 16.92 4.86 -24.03
CA LEU A 584 18.25 4.36 -24.33
C LEU A 584 19.36 5.36 -24.01
N ASP A 585 18.99 6.63 -23.78
CA ASP A 585 19.90 7.68 -23.36
C ASP A 585 20.25 7.53 -21.87
N GLU A 586 21.55 7.44 -21.54
CA GLU A 586 22.00 7.19 -20.16
C GLU A 586 21.57 8.29 -19.19
N ASP A 587 21.52 9.55 -19.65
CA ASP A 587 21.16 10.70 -18.82
C ASP A 587 19.65 10.79 -18.61
N MET A 588 18.82 10.24 -19.50
CA MET A 588 17.36 10.30 -19.41
C MET A 588 16.74 9.01 -18.85
N ARG A 589 17.36 7.84 -19.04
CA ARG A 589 16.81 6.54 -18.59
C ARG A 589 16.65 6.43 -17.08
N GLU A 590 17.59 7.01 -16.34
CA GLU A 590 17.59 7.01 -14.87
C GLU A 590 16.80 8.19 -14.28
N ASP A 591 16.30 9.10 -15.12
CA ASP A 591 15.43 10.19 -14.71
C ASP A 591 14.03 9.64 -14.38
N LEU A 592 13.47 10.04 -13.23
CA LEU A 592 12.11 9.70 -12.82
C LEU A 592 11.08 10.69 -13.38
N ALA A 593 11.53 11.70 -14.13
CA ALA A 593 10.66 12.65 -14.78
C ALA A 593 9.83 12.01 -15.89
N GLY A 594 8.66 12.59 -16.09
CA GLY A 594 7.78 12.31 -17.22
C GLY A 594 7.13 13.58 -17.70
N THR A 595 6.38 13.46 -18.79
CA THR A 595 5.58 14.57 -19.30
C THR A 595 4.38 14.07 -20.08
N THR A 596 3.27 14.79 -19.96
CA THR A 596 2.21 14.72 -20.95
C THR A 596 2.72 15.30 -22.27
N ALA A 597 2.12 14.91 -23.39
CA ALA A 597 2.51 15.41 -24.69
C ALA A 597 1.29 15.46 -25.60
N ILE A 598 0.66 16.62 -25.65
CA ILE A 598 -0.41 16.90 -26.60
C ILE A 598 0.12 17.75 -27.75
N CYS A 599 -0.13 17.33 -28.98
CA CYS A 599 0.20 18.10 -30.16
C CYS A 599 -0.96 18.22 -31.13
N VAL A 600 -0.99 19.34 -31.85
CA VAL A 600 -1.88 19.62 -32.97
C VAL A 600 -1.03 19.98 -34.17
N LEU A 601 -1.23 19.23 -35.25
CA LEU A 601 -0.53 19.40 -36.51
C LEU A 601 -1.57 19.75 -37.59
N VAL A 602 -1.34 20.85 -38.32
CA VAL A 602 -2.24 21.25 -39.42
C VAL A 602 -1.50 21.20 -40.74
N LYS A 603 -2.03 20.42 -41.68
CA LYS A 603 -1.50 20.25 -43.04
C LYS A 603 -2.63 20.02 -44.03
N ASP A 604 -2.62 20.74 -45.15
CA ASP A 604 -3.60 20.59 -46.24
C ASP A 604 -5.07 20.68 -45.77
N GLN A 605 -5.39 21.65 -44.91
CA GLN A 605 -6.71 21.83 -44.25
C GLN A 605 -7.17 20.65 -43.39
N LYS A 606 -6.28 19.71 -43.06
CA LYS A 606 -6.52 18.66 -42.08
C LYS A 606 -5.79 18.98 -40.79
N LEU A 607 -6.48 18.79 -39.69
CA LEU A 607 -5.97 18.86 -38.33
C LEU A 607 -5.78 17.44 -37.80
N TYR A 608 -4.62 17.18 -37.25
CA TYR A 608 -4.30 15.94 -36.54
C TYR A 608 -3.96 16.30 -35.10
N CYS A 609 -4.65 15.68 -34.13
CA CYS A 609 -4.34 15.86 -32.72
C CYS A 609 -3.84 14.54 -32.14
N GLY A 610 -2.63 14.54 -31.59
CA GLY A 610 -2.04 13.42 -30.88
C GLY A 610 -1.97 13.73 -29.38
N ASN A 611 -2.49 12.84 -28.54
CA ASN A 611 -2.49 13.03 -27.09
C ASN A 611 -1.89 11.85 -26.33
N VAL A 612 -1.04 12.17 -25.35
CA VAL A 612 -0.54 11.28 -24.30
C VAL A 612 -0.61 12.07 -22.99
N GLY A 613 -1.33 11.56 -21.99
CA GLY A 613 -1.56 12.27 -20.72
C GLY A 613 -2.89 13.01 -20.67
N ASP A 614 -2.99 13.99 -19.76
CA ASP A 614 -4.21 14.73 -19.42
C ASP A 614 -4.15 16.24 -19.73
N SER A 615 -3.10 16.69 -20.42
CA SER A 615 -3.22 17.91 -21.22
C SER A 615 -4.30 17.73 -22.29
N ARG A 616 -5.04 18.80 -22.59
CA ARG A 616 -6.22 18.72 -23.46
C ARG A 616 -6.23 19.79 -24.54
N ALA A 617 -6.76 19.41 -25.70
CA ALA A 617 -7.01 20.29 -26.83
C ALA A 617 -8.49 20.31 -27.20
N ILE A 618 -9.00 21.50 -27.49
CA ILE A 618 -10.35 21.74 -28.00
C ILE A 618 -10.30 22.73 -29.17
N ALA A 619 -11.31 22.73 -30.01
CA ALA A 619 -11.54 23.77 -31.01
C ALA A 619 -12.91 24.43 -30.80
N SER A 620 -13.03 25.69 -31.20
CA SER A 620 -14.32 26.37 -31.36
C SER A 620 -14.75 26.28 -32.82
N VAL A 621 -15.90 25.67 -33.07
CA VAL A 621 -16.50 25.54 -34.40
C VAL A 621 -17.91 26.10 -34.36
N ASN A 622 -18.12 27.22 -35.06
CA ASN A 622 -19.39 27.96 -35.06
C ASN A 622 -19.90 28.29 -33.62
N GLY A 623 -18.98 28.50 -32.68
CA GLY A 623 -19.29 28.77 -31.28
C GLY A 623 -19.62 27.56 -30.41
N ASN A 624 -19.44 26.33 -30.90
CA ASN A 624 -19.58 25.10 -30.13
C ASN A 624 -18.21 24.46 -29.88
N VAL A 625 -18.10 23.72 -28.77
CA VAL A 625 -16.89 22.96 -28.42
C VAL A 625 -16.79 21.74 -29.33
N GLU A 626 -15.68 21.65 -30.06
CA GLU A 626 -15.23 20.42 -30.72
C GLU A 626 -14.08 19.84 -29.89
N ILE A 627 -14.28 18.66 -29.30
CA ILE A 627 -13.27 17.97 -28.47
C ILE A 627 -12.22 17.34 -29.38
N LEU A 628 -10.95 17.68 -29.19
CA LEU A 628 -9.84 17.14 -29.98
C LEU A 628 -9.05 16.04 -29.27
N SER A 629 -9.12 15.96 -27.94
CA SER A 629 -8.47 14.92 -27.15
C SER A 629 -9.30 14.54 -25.94
N VAL A 630 -9.04 13.35 -25.39
CA VAL A 630 -9.60 12.87 -24.13
C VAL A 630 -8.43 12.62 -23.18
N ASP A 631 -8.58 13.04 -21.92
CA ASP A 631 -7.54 12.93 -20.90
C ASP A 631 -7.30 11.47 -20.52
N HIS A 632 -6.04 11.07 -20.42
CA HIS A 632 -5.65 9.71 -20.06
C HIS A 632 -5.48 9.54 -18.54
N LYS A 633 -6.59 9.43 -17.82
CA LYS A 633 -6.60 9.21 -16.37
C LYS A 633 -6.66 7.70 -16.02
N PRO A 634 -5.99 7.23 -14.95
CA PRO A 634 -5.94 5.81 -14.57
C PRO A 634 -7.29 5.15 -14.29
N ASN A 635 -8.30 5.95 -13.93
CA ASN A 635 -9.66 5.47 -13.67
C ASN A 635 -10.52 5.30 -14.93
N ASN A 636 -10.08 5.77 -16.10
CA ASN A 636 -10.75 5.50 -17.37
C ASN A 636 -10.81 3.99 -17.63
N ASP A 637 -11.94 3.46 -18.10
CA ASP A 637 -12.15 2.01 -18.18
C ASP A 637 -11.13 1.28 -19.06
N ASP A 638 -10.77 1.86 -20.22
CA ASP A 638 -9.81 1.22 -21.13
C ASP A 638 -8.37 1.35 -20.64
N GLU A 639 -8.02 2.48 -19.99
CA GLU A 639 -6.73 2.67 -19.34
C GLU A 639 -6.55 1.70 -18.18
N ARG A 640 -7.57 1.57 -17.31
CA ARG A 640 -7.58 0.65 -16.16
C ARG A 640 -7.41 -0.79 -16.60
N LYS A 641 -8.11 -1.21 -17.67
CA LYS A 641 -7.94 -2.56 -18.25
C LYS A 641 -6.52 -2.78 -18.75
N ARG A 642 -5.93 -1.82 -19.46
CA ARG A 642 -4.53 -1.94 -19.93
C ARG A 642 -3.57 -2.04 -18.74
N ILE A 643 -3.69 -1.16 -17.75
CA ILE A 643 -2.85 -1.15 -16.55
C ILE A 643 -2.89 -2.51 -15.84
N THR A 644 -4.09 -3.05 -15.59
CA THR A 644 -4.25 -4.37 -14.96
C THR A 644 -3.72 -5.50 -15.82
N ALA A 645 -3.97 -5.47 -17.14
CA ALA A 645 -3.44 -6.48 -18.06
C ALA A 645 -1.91 -6.45 -18.18
N ALA A 646 -1.28 -5.33 -17.86
CA ALA A 646 0.17 -5.12 -17.84
C ALA A 646 0.82 -5.48 -16.49
N GLY A 647 0.03 -5.89 -15.49
CA GLY A 647 0.49 -6.26 -14.15
C GLY A 647 0.51 -5.10 -13.14
N GLY A 648 0.02 -3.91 -13.52
CA GLY A 648 -0.16 -2.78 -12.60
C GLY A 648 -1.54 -2.77 -11.93
N TRP A 649 -1.74 -1.87 -10.98
CA TRP A 649 -3.03 -1.63 -10.34
C TRP A 649 -3.36 -0.14 -10.29
N VAL A 650 -4.61 0.19 -9.98
CA VAL A 650 -5.05 1.57 -9.80
C VAL A 650 -5.56 1.74 -8.38
N GLU A 651 -4.95 2.67 -7.65
CA GLU A 651 -5.30 2.98 -6.26
C GLU A 651 -5.31 4.50 -6.08
N PHE A 652 -6.32 5.06 -5.41
CA PHE A 652 -6.51 6.51 -5.26
C PHE A 652 -6.44 7.30 -6.59
N ASN A 653 -6.99 6.73 -7.68
CA ASN A 653 -6.90 7.26 -9.05
C ASN A 653 -5.46 7.41 -9.59
N ARG A 654 -4.50 6.66 -9.04
CA ARG A 654 -3.10 6.65 -9.45
C ARG A 654 -2.66 5.25 -9.89
N VAL A 655 -1.82 5.20 -10.91
CA VAL A 655 -1.14 3.98 -11.36
C VAL A 655 -0.17 3.53 -10.26
N ASN A 656 -0.35 2.30 -9.80
CA ASN A 656 0.39 1.68 -8.69
C ASN A 656 0.43 2.57 -7.43
N GLY A 657 -0.62 3.36 -7.19
CA GLY A 657 -0.71 4.32 -6.08
C GLY A 657 0.19 5.57 -6.21
N ASN A 658 0.98 5.68 -7.28
CA ASN A 658 2.02 6.70 -7.42
C ASN A 658 1.69 7.77 -8.48
N LEU A 659 1.49 7.38 -9.74
CA LEU A 659 1.37 8.34 -10.86
C LEU A 659 -0.10 8.66 -11.20
N ALA A 660 -0.45 9.94 -11.32
CA ALA A 660 -1.82 10.38 -11.64
C ALA A 660 -2.20 10.27 -13.13
N LEU A 661 -1.25 9.86 -13.97
CA LEU A 661 -1.38 9.71 -15.42
C LEU A 661 -1.30 8.24 -15.80
N SER A 662 -2.05 7.85 -16.84
CA SER A 662 -1.97 6.50 -17.41
C SER A 662 -1.14 6.41 -18.70
N ARG A 663 -0.84 7.56 -19.32
CA ARG A 663 0.01 7.68 -20.50
C ARG A 663 0.93 8.89 -20.35
N ALA A 664 2.20 8.74 -20.69
CA ALA A 664 3.23 9.79 -20.59
C ALA A 664 4.42 9.48 -21.52
N LEU A 665 5.18 10.51 -21.91
CA LEU A 665 6.57 10.35 -22.35
C LEU A 665 7.48 10.36 -21.13
N GLY A 666 8.58 9.60 -21.14
CA GLY A 666 9.41 9.41 -19.93
C GLY A 666 8.83 8.33 -19.01
N ASP A 667 8.88 8.52 -17.69
CA ASP A 667 8.29 7.59 -16.71
C ASP A 667 8.76 6.12 -16.92
N PHE A 668 10.03 5.94 -17.27
CA PHE A 668 10.53 4.66 -17.80
C PHE A 668 10.38 3.49 -16.82
N ILE A 669 10.30 3.76 -15.52
CA ILE A 669 10.04 2.74 -14.50
C ILE A 669 8.73 1.97 -14.74
N PHE A 670 7.72 2.61 -15.35
CA PHE A 670 6.43 2.00 -15.67
C PHE A 670 6.36 1.31 -17.04
N LYS A 671 7.48 1.31 -17.79
CA LYS A 671 7.58 0.82 -19.18
C LYS A 671 8.54 -0.38 -19.33
N ARG A 672 8.87 -1.07 -18.24
CA ARG A 672 9.89 -2.13 -18.18
C ARG A 672 9.35 -3.55 -18.38
N ASN A 673 8.06 -3.72 -18.65
CA ASN A 673 7.51 -5.06 -18.84
C ASN A 673 7.96 -5.64 -20.19
N THR A 674 8.84 -6.63 -20.16
CA THR A 674 9.42 -7.25 -21.37
C THR A 674 8.43 -8.09 -22.18
N ASP A 675 7.34 -8.53 -21.55
CA ASP A 675 6.31 -9.37 -22.18
C ASP A 675 5.20 -8.55 -22.85
N LYS A 676 5.28 -7.21 -22.76
CA LYS A 676 4.29 -6.28 -23.29
C LYS A 676 4.89 -5.37 -24.36
N ARG A 677 4.10 -5.07 -25.38
CA ARG A 677 4.47 -4.06 -26.38
C ARG A 677 4.40 -2.66 -25.79
N ALA A 678 4.96 -1.67 -26.47
CA ALA A 678 5.00 -0.29 -25.98
C ALA A 678 3.60 0.27 -25.68
N GLU A 679 2.61 -0.11 -26.48
CA GLU A 679 1.20 0.27 -26.37
C GLU A 679 0.47 -0.43 -25.21
N GLU A 680 1.05 -1.51 -24.67
CA GLU A 680 0.45 -2.38 -23.67
C GLU A 680 1.14 -2.26 -22.30
N GLN A 681 2.06 -1.30 -22.15
CA GLN A 681 2.72 -1.01 -20.88
C GLN A 681 1.72 -0.40 -19.87
N VAL A 682 2.09 -0.50 -18.58
CA VAL A 682 1.32 0.07 -17.46
C VAL A 682 1.11 1.57 -17.68
N VAL A 683 2.18 2.31 -17.97
CA VAL A 683 2.13 3.66 -18.54
C VAL A 683 2.67 3.58 -19.96
N THR A 684 1.97 4.13 -20.94
CA THR A 684 2.38 4.04 -22.35
C THR A 684 2.63 5.41 -22.98
N ALA A 685 3.59 5.46 -23.91
CA ALA A 685 3.84 6.60 -24.79
C ALA A 685 2.99 6.57 -26.08
N ALA A 686 2.12 5.57 -26.24
CA ALA A 686 1.28 5.45 -27.42
C ALA A 686 0.18 6.53 -27.42
N PRO A 687 0.19 7.46 -28.39
CA PRO A 687 -0.79 8.54 -28.42
C PRO A 687 -2.12 8.03 -28.95
N ASP A 688 -3.21 8.60 -28.45
CA ASP A 688 -4.46 8.63 -29.21
C ASP A 688 -4.35 9.72 -30.27
N VAL A 689 -4.79 9.41 -31.50
CA VAL A 689 -4.70 10.33 -32.64
C VAL A 689 -6.06 10.45 -33.31
N ILE A 690 -6.50 11.69 -33.51
CA ILE A 690 -7.70 12.01 -34.27
C ILE A 690 -7.34 12.85 -35.50
N CYS A 691 -8.17 12.78 -36.54
CA CYS A 691 -8.09 13.64 -37.72
C CYS A 691 -9.42 14.35 -37.96
N LYS A 692 -9.37 15.66 -38.23
CA LYS A 692 -10.52 16.51 -38.56
C LYS A 692 -10.21 17.38 -39.77
N THR A 693 -11.23 17.73 -40.55
CA THR A 693 -11.11 18.69 -41.64
C THR A 693 -11.49 20.07 -41.15
N ILE A 694 -10.58 21.03 -41.34
CA ILE A 694 -10.80 22.44 -40.99
C ILE A 694 -11.71 23.06 -42.05
N THR A 695 -12.80 23.69 -41.60
CA THR A 695 -13.70 24.47 -42.45
C THR A 695 -13.62 25.96 -42.06
N GLU A 696 -14.25 26.84 -42.85
CA GLU A 696 -14.30 28.28 -42.56
C GLU A 696 -15.07 28.61 -41.25
N ASP A 697 -15.82 27.65 -40.71
CA ASP A 697 -16.56 27.78 -39.45
C ASP A 697 -15.68 27.58 -38.21
N TRP A 698 -14.47 27.06 -38.38
CA TRP A 698 -13.51 26.90 -37.30
C TRP A 698 -12.95 28.27 -36.90
N GLU A 699 -13.09 28.62 -35.63
CA GLU A 699 -12.72 29.93 -35.10
C GLU A 699 -11.31 29.90 -34.50
N PHE A 700 -11.04 28.98 -33.57
CA PHE A 700 -9.75 28.84 -32.90
C PHE A 700 -9.54 27.44 -32.32
N ILE A 701 -8.29 27.11 -32.01
CA ILE A 701 -7.87 25.89 -31.31
C ILE A 701 -7.14 26.31 -30.04
N LEU A 702 -7.45 25.64 -28.92
CA LEU A 702 -6.76 25.82 -27.66
C LEU A 702 -6.10 24.50 -27.25
N ILE A 703 -4.86 24.59 -26.78
CA ILE A 703 -4.11 23.50 -26.16
C ILE A 703 -3.63 24.02 -24.80
N ALA A 704 -3.89 23.28 -23.73
CA ALA A 704 -3.42 23.65 -22.40
C ALA A 704 -3.15 22.42 -21.51
N CYS A 705 -2.36 22.62 -20.46
CA CYS A 705 -2.08 21.62 -19.42
C CYS A 705 -3.20 21.56 -18.36
N ASP A 706 -3.06 20.63 -17.41
CA ASP A 706 -4.07 20.36 -16.38
C ASP A 706 -4.31 21.56 -15.45
N GLY A 707 -3.32 22.44 -15.25
CA GLY A 707 -3.46 23.68 -14.50
C GLY A 707 -4.57 24.61 -15.02
N ILE A 708 -5.02 24.43 -16.27
CA ILE A 708 -6.23 25.06 -16.80
C ILE A 708 -7.44 24.14 -16.69
N TRP A 709 -7.31 22.88 -17.14
CA TRP A 709 -8.43 21.96 -17.34
C TRP A 709 -9.00 21.37 -16.05
N ASP A 710 -8.24 21.37 -14.96
CA ASP A 710 -8.72 21.02 -13.63
C ASP A 710 -9.56 22.15 -13.02
N VAL A 711 -9.42 23.38 -13.51
CA VAL A 711 -10.12 24.57 -12.97
C VAL A 711 -11.34 24.97 -13.78
N LEU A 712 -11.28 24.86 -15.11
CA LEU A 712 -12.36 25.29 -16.02
C LEU A 712 -12.80 24.17 -16.95
N SER A 713 -14.12 24.06 -17.16
CA SER A 713 -14.72 23.17 -18.16
C SER A 713 -14.46 23.65 -19.59
N ASN A 714 -14.64 22.74 -20.56
CA ASN A 714 -14.48 23.06 -21.99
C ASN A 714 -15.35 24.24 -22.43
N GLU A 715 -16.60 24.28 -21.95
CA GLU A 715 -17.59 25.30 -22.28
C GLU A 715 -17.24 26.66 -21.66
N GLU A 716 -16.74 26.67 -20.42
CA GLU A 716 -16.29 27.90 -19.75
C GLU A 716 -15.08 28.50 -20.47
N VAL A 717 -14.11 27.67 -20.86
CA VAL A 717 -12.93 28.09 -21.61
C VAL A 717 -13.32 28.63 -23.00
N LEU A 718 -14.20 27.95 -23.72
CA LEU A 718 -14.70 28.43 -25.01
C LEU A 718 -15.37 29.79 -24.87
N LYS A 719 -16.29 29.95 -23.90
CA LYS A 719 -16.98 31.22 -23.64
C LYS A 719 -15.98 32.32 -23.28
N PHE A 720 -15.01 32.01 -22.43
CA PHE A 720 -13.98 32.94 -21.97
C PHE A 720 -13.15 33.51 -23.12
N ILE A 721 -12.66 32.63 -24.01
CA ILE A 721 -11.82 33.00 -25.15
C ILE A 721 -12.67 33.74 -26.19
N ARG A 722 -13.83 33.21 -26.55
CA ARG A 722 -14.66 33.76 -27.62
C ARG A 722 -15.12 35.20 -27.37
N VAL A 723 -15.41 35.55 -26.11
CA VAL A 723 -15.71 36.93 -25.69
C VAL A 723 -14.52 37.87 -25.95
N ARG A 724 -13.30 37.45 -25.62
CA ARG A 724 -12.09 38.27 -25.78
C ARG A 724 -11.63 38.37 -27.23
N VAL A 725 -11.81 37.29 -28.00
CA VAL A 725 -11.61 37.29 -29.46
C VAL A 725 -12.59 38.26 -30.12
N ALA A 726 -13.85 38.30 -29.70
CA ALA A 726 -14.83 39.28 -30.19
C ALA A 726 -14.45 40.74 -29.86
N GLN A 727 -13.70 40.95 -28.77
CA GLN A 727 -13.12 42.24 -28.38
C GLN A 727 -11.80 42.57 -29.10
N GLN A 728 -11.33 41.72 -30.03
CA GLN A 728 -10.06 41.84 -30.73
C GLN A 728 -8.83 41.88 -29.80
N MET A 729 -8.92 41.21 -28.65
CA MET A 729 -7.79 41.10 -27.73
C MET A 729 -6.66 40.24 -28.36
N PRO A 730 -5.37 40.60 -28.19
CA PRO A 730 -4.25 39.78 -28.67
C PRO A 730 -4.27 38.37 -28.04
N PRO A 731 -3.98 37.30 -28.80
CA PRO A 731 -4.12 35.92 -28.32
C PRO A 731 -3.23 35.63 -27.11
N GLU A 732 -2.03 36.19 -27.02
CA GLU A 732 -1.11 36.06 -25.89
C GLU A 732 -1.70 36.67 -24.61
N THR A 733 -2.38 37.82 -24.72
CA THR A 733 -3.08 38.45 -23.59
C THR A 733 -4.29 37.63 -23.14
N ILE A 734 -5.00 37.00 -24.08
CA ILE A 734 -6.09 36.07 -23.75
C ILE A 734 -5.56 34.89 -22.93
N CYS A 735 -4.41 34.33 -23.31
CA CYS A 735 -3.75 33.27 -22.54
C CYS A 735 -3.35 33.74 -21.13
N GLU A 736 -2.79 34.95 -21.00
CA GLU A 736 -2.44 35.51 -19.69
C GLU A 736 -3.66 35.69 -18.78
N GLU A 737 -4.75 36.23 -19.31
CA GLU A 737 -5.99 36.40 -18.54
C GLU A 737 -6.60 35.06 -18.15
N LEU A 738 -6.54 34.05 -19.04
CA LEU A 738 -7.03 32.70 -18.76
C LEU A 738 -6.27 32.07 -17.59
N MET A 739 -4.93 32.12 -17.60
CA MET A 739 -4.12 31.62 -16.48
C MET A 739 -4.39 32.39 -15.18
N THR A 740 -4.55 33.71 -15.27
CA THR A 740 -4.88 34.54 -14.08
C THR A 740 -6.25 34.15 -13.50
N ARG A 741 -7.20 33.75 -14.35
CA ARG A 741 -8.52 33.27 -13.93
C ARG A 741 -8.48 31.89 -13.26
N CYS A 742 -7.51 31.05 -13.61
CA CYS A 742 -7.31 29.72 -13.05
C CYS A 742 -6.43 29.69 -11.79
N LEU A 743 -5.60 30.71 -11.58
CA LEU A 743 -4.70 30.78 -10.43
C LEU A 743 -5.46 30.84 -9.10
N ALA A 744 -5.18 29.89 -8.22
CA ALA A 744 -5.77 29.85 -6.90
C ALA A 744 -5.25 30.99 -6.00
N PRO A 745 -6.10 31.59 -5.14
CA PRO A 745 -5.66 32.59 -4.16
C PRO A 745 -4.87 31.96 -3.00
N ASN A 746 -5.05 30.67 -2.73
CA ASN A 746 -4.27 29.88 -1.78
C ASN A 746 -4.31 28.38 -2.16
N CYS A 747 -3.35 27.59 -1.69
CA CYS A 747 -3.27 26.15 -1.96
C CYS A 747 -3.90 25.24 -0.88
N GLN A 748 -4.79 25.78 -0.04
CA GLN A 748 -5.42 25.00 1.04
C GLN A 748 -6.62 24.16 0.54
N MET A 749 -7.18 24.48 -0.62
CA MET A 749 -8.38 23.83 -1.17
C MET A 749 -8.07 22.73 -2.19
N GLY A 750 -7.45 21.63 -1.75
CA GLY A 750 -7.32 20.42 -2.56
C GLY A 750 -6.42 20.51 -3.80
N GLY A 751 -5.58 21.54 -3.91
CA GLY A 751 -4.58 21.70 -4.97
C GLY A 751 -5.08 22.28 -6.30
N LEU A 752 -6.38 22.54 -6.46
CA LEU A 752 -6.93 23.12 -7.69
C LEU A 752 -6.36 24.52 -7.95
N GLY A 753 -5.84 24.76 -9.15
CA GLY A 753 -5.24 26.05 -9.54
C GLY A 753 -3.88 26.34 -8.90
N CYS A 754 -3.21 25.31 -8.36
CA CYS A 754 -1.86 25.38 -7.79
C CYS A 754 -0.76 24.82 -8.69
N ASP A 755 -1.09 24.41 -9.92
CA ASP A 755 -0.12 23.81 -10.83
C ASP A 755 0.68 24.84 -11.66
N ASN A 756 1.66 24.34 -12.42
CA ASN A 756 2.16 25.03 -13.61
C ASN A 756 1.01 25.23 -14.59
N MET A 757 1.08 26.32 -15.35
CA MET A 757 0.06 26.65 -16.34
C MET A 757 0.73 27.02 -17.64
N THR A 758 0.33 26.33 -18.71
CA THR A 758 0.82 26.56 -20.06
C THR A 758 -0.34 26.49 -21.03
N VAL A 759 -0.46 27.52 -21.86
CA VAL A 759 -1.55 27.68 -22.81
C VAL A 759 -1.02 28.07 -24.18
N VAL A 760 -1.52 27.42 -25.23
CA VAL A 760 -1.31 27.80 -26.64
C VAL A 760 -2.67 27.99 -27.30
N LEU A 761 -2.96 29.21 -27.73
CA LEU A 761 -4.17 29.61 -28.44
C LEU A 761 -3.84 29.92 -29.90
N CYS A 762 -4.40 29.15 -30.83
CA CYS A 762 -4.26 29.35 -32.27
C CYS A 762 -5.57 29.86 -32.86
N LEU A 763 -5.60 31.14 -33.24
CA LEU A 763 -6.72 31.76 -33.95
C LEU A 763 -6.64 31.44 -35.45
N LEU A 764 -7.73 30.95 -36.03
CA LEU A 764 -7.81 30.57 -37.44
C LEU A 764 -8.32 31.76 -38.28
N LEU A 765 -7.41 32.40 -39.00
CA LEU A 765 -7.69 33.62 -39.77
C LEU A 765 -8.29 33.32 -41.16
N HIS A 766 -8.03 32.15 -41.73
CA HIS A 766 -8.51 31.74 -43.06
C HIS A 766 -8.18 32.76 -44.18
N GLY A 767 -7.01 33.41 -44.11
CA GLY A 767 -6.60 34.43 -45.08
C GLY A 767 -7.28 35.79 -44.90
N GLN A 768 -8.09 35.97 -43.84
CA GLN A 768 -8.82 37.20 -43.53
C GLN A 768 -8.18 37.94 -42.35
N PRO A 769 -8.40 39.26 -42.20
CA PRO A 769 -7.92 39.98 -41.03
C PRO A 769 -8.61 39.49 -39.75
N TYR A 770 -7.93 39.64 -38.61
CA TYR A 770 -8.45 39.25 -37.29
C TYR A 770 -9.83 39.86 -36.97
N SER A 771 -10.11 41.08 -37.44
CA SER A 771 -11.42 41.72 -37.29
C SER A 771 -12.59 40.89 -37.85
N THR A 772 -12.36 40.09 -38.91
CA THR A 772 -13.36 39.20 -39.49
C THR A 772 -13.68 38.03 -38.55
N LEU A 773 -12.65 37.42 -37.94
CA LEU A 773 -12.82 36.37 -36.94
C LEU A 773 -13.51 36.92 -35.68
N ALA A 774 -13.12 38.10 -35.21
CA ALA A 774 -13.77 38.78 -34.09
C ALA A 774 -15.27 39.02 -34.35
N ALA A 775 -15.62 39.43 -35.58
CA ALA A 775 -17.01 39.58 -35.99
C ALA A 775 -17.77 38.25 -36.11
N LYS A 776 -17.10 37.12 -36.39
CA LYS A 776 -17.72 35.78 -36.31
C LYS A 776 -18.03 35.40 -34.86
N CYS A 777 -17.06 35.60 -33.96
CA CYS A 777 -17.22 35.30 -32.54
C CYS A 777 -18.30 36.14 -31.85
N SER A 778 -18.59 37.35 -32.34
CA SER A 778 -19.62 38.24 -31.75
C SER A 778 -21.06 37.85 -32.08
N LYS A 779 -21.32 37.15 -33.20
CA LYS A 779 -22.68 36.87 -33.71
C LYS A 779 -23.58 36.06 -32.76
N ASN A 780 -23.01 35.20 -31.91
CA ASN A 780 -23.76 34.34 -30.99
C ASN A 780 -23.66 34.78 -29.51
N LEU A 781 -22.92 35.85 -29.20
CA LEU A 781 -22.83 36.40 -27.84
C LEU A 781 -24.06 37.25 -27.44
N ALA A 782 -24.84 37.72 -28.42
CA ALA A 782 -25.98 38.60 -28.19
C ALA A 782 -27.23 37.89 -27.58
N ASN A 783 -27.24 36.55 -27.52
CA ASN A 783 -28.41 35.77 -27.08
C ASN A 783 -28.23 35.10 -25.69
N GLY A 784 -27.18 35.41 -24.92
CA GLY A 784 -26.96 34.80 -23.60
C GLY A 784 -26.26 35.71 -22.59
N ASP A 785 -27.04 36.18 -21.62
CA ASP A 785 -26.67 36.79 -20.33
C ASP A 785 -25.46 37.73 -20.29
N VAL A 786 -25.75 39.02 -20.53
CA VAL A 786 -24.93 40.13 -20.04
C VAL A 786 -25.45 40.51 -18.64
N SER A 787 -24.93 39.86 -17.60
CA SER A 787 -24.90 40.46 -16.25
C SER A 787 -23.51 41.02 -16.02
N SER A 788 -23.38 42.34 -16.14
CA SER A 788 -22.18 43.11 -15.84
C SER A 788 -21.76 42.93 -14.38
N SER A 789 -20.56 42.41 -14.14
CA SER A 789 -19.85 42.59 -12.87
C SER A 789 -18.52 43.29 -13.14
N THR A 790 -18.54 44.61 -13.06
CA THR A 790 -17.34 45.44 -12.85
C THR A 790 -16.72 45.12 -11.48
N PRO A 791 -15.37 45.12 -11.33
CA PRO A 791 -14.74 44.93 -10.03
C PRO A 791 -14.87 46.21 -9.20
N SER A 792 -15.62 46.15 -8.11
CA SER A 792 -15.63 47.23 -7.12
C SER A 792 -14.44 47.09 -6.17
N SER A 793 -13.66 48.15 -6.09
CA SER A 793 -12.68 48.45 -5.04
C SER A 793 -13.25 48.22 -3.64
N ALA A 794 -12.56 47.43 -2.81
CA ALA A 794 -12.71 47.48 -1.35
C ALA A 794 -11.36 47.11 -0.71
N ALA A 795 -10.51 48.12 -0.55
CA ALA A 795 -9.51 48.17 0.51
C ALA A 795 -10.15 48.83 1.74
N GLU A 796 -9.72 48.38 2.93
CA GLU A 796 -10.00 48.92 4.28
C GLU A 796 -11.44 48.68 4.80
N THR A 797 -11.69 47.93 5.88
CA THR A 797 -11.32 48.28 7.26
C THR A 797 -11.62 47.13 8.25
N LEU A 798 -10.69 46.96 9.21
CA LEU A 798 -10.88 46.77 10.67
C LEU A 798 -11.55 45.51 11.27
N SER A 799 -10.70 44.77 12.00
CA SER A 799 -10.78 44.45 13.45
C SER A 799 -11.91 43.61 14.05
N SER A 800 -11.46 42.69 14.91
CA SER A 800 -12.12 42.13 16.10
C SER A 800 -13.32 41.20 15.88
N LYS A 801 -13.05 39.89 15.89
CA LYS A 801 -13.43 38.98 16.98
C LYS A 801 -12.77 37.62 16.82
#